data_AF-A0A942PCF1-F1
#
_entry.id   AF-A0A942PCF1-F1
#
_cell.length_a   1.000
_cell.length_b   1.000
_cell.length_c   1.000
_cell.angle_alpha   90.00
_cell.angle_beta   90.00
_cell.angle_gamma   90.00
#
_symmetry.space_group_name_H-M   'P 1'
#
loop_
_entity.id
_entity.type
_entity.pdbx_description
1 polymer ?
#
loop_
_entity_poly.entity_id
_entity_poly.type
_entity_poly.pdbx_seq_one_letter_code
_entity_poly.pdbx_strand_id
1 'polypeptide(L)'
;MIALLRRCYRPLLAFLALFAAVPAWAAFTDNGDGTVSDTITGLMWDKCSWGQTNNTDCSGGAATTHTWAQALSVAVTANGGNYKGHADWRLPNRTELESLVKIDASSPTIDTAAFPNTISGWYWTATTYAPDPALAWIVHFYYGNAGDNNKTVTYYVRLVRSGQSFASFDRFAVADTTPDVFTFTAVTGAALSTATASNVITVTGIDAAANISISGGEYAVSTDGGGTWSAWSNSSLATVSVNNQVKVRLTSSGSYSTAATATLTIGGVNGTFSVTTQAAPSDTTPDAFTFTAVTGAALSTVTASNAITVAGIAAAANISITGGEYAVSTDGGGTWSAWSNSSPATVSVNNQVKVRLTSSGSYSTAATATLTIGGVNGTFSVTTQAAPAPVYYDPPAPTLINAPAGVETMLTGTTPVTAAPGSILVIPAGANVAGVAITLPAPSGGSSSAPVTFKIGGLTLTLVATGADTVVTLKKVTINGVETLVLAVTSGSLALSAPAGQPLLTLNGSATLTAGDNGGAVSFSAGGDGGGSIAVTGGYVVLSANAFASTNGFATIKDGKLYAGEIAAFNPAGKITGVRLGSSAGSGSLGDPLKLATQAGLEVKAVTPVLQGKAARISATEDFTAALAASLGKQVTALGQSADGVLSLGFPGGKLQALPYGDITVDTSRPDGVTITASNRAEVAKSGVVARFAPAVGDIARFAAGLAKLDKDALVSLLEDGMVHVRFKGVTYPLQPAWTATADQDGQSGFSVDEPGMIVYRDGTGNRQVLYPVFADLLRLAAVFKALDADVSITGNGDGTATATFLGRTYTLVPDCRLSTAPSGQAGKDWWQGTDGKVFIRNGDGSVQGFSVR
;
A
#
# COMPACT_ATOMS: atom_id res chain seq x y z
N MET A 1 33.28 15.26 -24.78
CA MET A 1 33.76 15.06 -23.39
C MET A 1 33.78 16.35 -22.55
N ILE A 2 34.36 17.48 -23.02
CA ILE A 2 34.34 18.78 -22.28
C ILE A 2 32.91 19.25 -21.86
N ALA A 3 31.86 18.79 -22.55
CA ALA A 3 30.46 19.05 -22.22
C ALA A 3 30.04 18.60 -20.80
N LEU A 4 30.61 17.53 -20.24
CA LEU A 4 30.25 17.01 -18.90
C LEU A 4 30.49 18.00 -17.75
N LEU A 5 31.32 19.02 -17.97
CA LEU A 5 31.63 20.07 -17.00
C LEU A 5 30.78 21.35 -17.16
N ARG A 6 29.96 21.46 -18.22
CA ARG A 6 29.35 22.75 -18.64
C ARG A 6 27.95 23.05 -18.10
N ARG A 7 27.36 22.21 -17.24
CA ARG A 7 26.00 22.45 -16.68
C ARG A 7 25.97 23.34 -15.42
N CYS A 8 27.05 24.07 -15.11
CA CYS A 8 27.17 24.89 -13.89
C CYS A 8 27.07 26.43 -14.08
N TYR A 9 27.11 26.97 -15.32
CA TYR A 9 26.92 28.40 -15.59
C TYR A 9 26.21 28.64 -16.93
N ARG A 10 25.48 29.76 -17.06
CA ARG A 10 24.70 30.16 -18.25
C ARG A 10 25.60 30.68 -19.42
N PRO A 11 25.09 30.77 -20.66
CA PRO A 11 25.91 30.63 -21.89
C PRO A 11 26.30 31.94 -22.60
N LEU A 12 27.10 31.82 -23.68
CA LEU A 12 27.23 32.80 -24.77
C LEU A 12 27.43 32.13 -26.15
N LEU A 13 27.28 32.88 -27.24
CA LEU A 13 27.06 32.45 -28.63
C LEU A 13 28.35 32.24 -29.49
N ALA A 14 28.22 31.58 -30.66
CA ALA A 14 28.34 32.18 -32.02
C ALA A 14 29.04 31.33 -33.13
N PHE A 15 28.72 31.68 -34.41
CA PHE A 15 29.23 31.26 -35.74
C PHE A 15 28.83 29.85 -36.27
N LEU A 16 28.25 29.64 -37.48
CA LEU A 16 28.47 30.05 -38.91
C LEU A 16 29.57 29.23 -39.64
N ALA A 17 29.46 28.83 -40.93
CA ALA A 17 28.39 28.96 -41.96
C ALA A 17 28.59 27.95 -43.13
N LEU A 18 27.56 27.78 -44.00
CA LEU A 18 27.55 27.40 -45.44
C LEU A 18 28.40 26.19 -45.94
N PHE A 19 27.97 25.34 -46.87
CA PHE A 19 26.81 25.26 -47.80
C PHE A 19 26.07 23.90 -47.59
N ALA A 20 25.08 23.40 -48.36
CA ALA A 20 24.54 23.73 -49.69
C ALA A 20 23.02 23.42 -49.78
N ALA A 21 22.42 23.50 -50.98
CA ALA A 21 20.98 23.32 -51.18
C ALA A 21 20.56 21.86 -51.51
N VAL A 22 19.58 21.37 -50.75
CA VAL A 22 18.66 20.26 -51.05
C VAL A 22 17.26 20.88 -50.98
N PRO A 23 16.25 20.48 -51.80
CA PRO A 23 14.92 21.09 -51.74
C PRO A 23 14.34 21.00 -50.33
N ALA A 24 14.06 22.16 -49.74
CA ALA A 24 13.48 22.25 -48.40
C ALA A 24 12.08 21.63 -48.40
N TRP A 25 11.92 20.51 -47.69
CA TRP A 25 10.60 19.98 -47.39
C TRP A 25 9.83 21.02 -46.58
N ALA A 26 8.68 21.45 -47.09
CA ALA A 26 7.86 22.44 -46.42
C ALA A 26 7.26 21.84 -45.14
N ALA A 27 7.80 22.26 -43.99
CA ALA A 27 7.31 21.87 -42.67
C ALA A 27 5.84 22.27 -42.43
N PHE A 28 5.35 23.25 -43.19
CA PHE A 28 3.95 23.70 -43.16
C PHE A 28 3.35 23.65 -44.57
N THR A 29 2.12 23.14 -44.67
CA THR A 29 1.31 23.10 -45.89
C THR A 29 0.02 23.90 -45.66
N ASP A 30 -0.23 24.90 -46.49
CA ASP A 30 -1.50 25.63 -46.50
C ASP A 30 -2.60 24.74 -47.09
N ASN A 31 -3.68 24.52 -46.34
CA ASN A 31 -4.80 23.68 -46.77
C ASN A 31 -5.82 24.44 -47.65
N GLY A 32 -5.67 25.76 -47.82
CA GLY A 32 -6.54 26.62 -48.63
C GLY A 32 -7.88 26.99 -47.99
N ASP A 33 -8.33 26.25 -46.96
CA ASP A 33 -9.56 26.49 -46.19
C ASP A 33 -9.40 27.55 -45.08
N GLY A 34 -8.16 27.97 -44.78
CA GLY A 34 -7.83 28.85 -43.66
C GLY A 34 -7.13 28.14 -42.49
N THR A 35 -6.72 26.89 -42.67
CA THR A 35 -5.88 26.12 -41.75
C THR A 35 -4.53 25.79 -42.40
N VAL A 36 -3.56 25.38 -41.57
CA VAL A 36 -2.20 25.02 -41.99
C VAL A 36 -1.83 23.69 -41.36
N SER A 37 -1.46 22.70 -42.16
CA SER A 37 -0.94 21.40 -41.69
C SER A 37 0.57 21.47 -41.49
N ASP A 38 1.03 21.21 -40.27
CA ASP A 38 2.42 20.90 -39.96
C ASP A 38 2.71 19.47 -40.43
N THR A 39 3.71 19.29 -41.31
CA THR A 39 4.05 17.98 -41.91
C THR A 39 5.04 17.18 -41.08
N ILE A 40 5.62 17.76 -40.03
CA ILE A 40 6.59 17.15 -39.11
C ILE A 40 5.87 16.58 -37.89
N THR A 41 4.95 17.36 -37.29
CA THR A 41 4.13 16.92 -36.14
C THR A 41 2.79 16.32 -36.59
N GLY A 42 2.28 16.71 -37.76
CA GLY A 42 0.92 16.40 -38.20
C GLY A 42 -0.15 17.32 -37.58
N LEU A 43 0.23 18.25 -36.69
CA LEU A 43 -0.69 19.22 -36.09
C LEU A 43 -1.32 20.10 -37.18
N MET A 44 -2.59 20.46 -37.02
CA MET A 44 -3.23 21.43 -37.90
C MET A 44 -3.58 22.69 -37.12
N TRP A 45 -3.17 23.84 -37.66
CA TRP A 45 -3.23 25.14 -37.02
C TRP A 45 -4.30 26.03 -37.66
N ASP A 46 -4.91 26.92 -36.87
CA ASP A 46 -5.56 28.10 -37.46
C ASP A 46 -4.47 28.99 -38.10
N LYS A 47 -4.61 29.29 -39.39
CA LYS A 47 -3.70 30.17 -40.14
C LYS A 47 -3.63 31.57 -39.53
N CYS A 48 -4.73 32.05 -38.95
CA CYS A 48 -4.84 33.42 -38.46
C CYS A 48 -4.81 33.49 -36.93
N SER A 49 -4.49 34.67 -36.38
CA SER A 49 -4.70 34.93 -34.95
C SER A 49 -6.20 35.16 -34.70
N TRP A 50 -6.71 34.68 -33.57
CA TRP A 50 -8.15 34.72 -33.29
C TRP A 50 -8.72 36.15 -33.34
N GLY A 51 -9.74 36.36 -34.18
CA GLY A 51 -10.34 37.68 -34.47
C GLY A 51 -9.87 38.31 -35.79
N GLN A 52 -8.75 37.86 -36.36
CA GLN A 52 -8.45 38.11 -37.78
C GLN A 52 -9.37 37.26 -38.66
N THR A 53 -9.65 37.78 -39.85
CA THR A 53 -10.43 37.14 -40.92
C THR A 53 -9.67 37.24 -42.24
N ASN A 54 -10.28 36.81 -43.35
CA ASN A 54 -9.62 36.49 -44.62
C ASN A 54 -8.70 35.26 -44.49
N ASN A 55 -9.24 34.08 -44.80
CA ASN A 55 -8.54 32.79 -44.69
C ASN A 55 -7.36 32.62 -45.67
N THR A 56 -7.17 33.55 -46.62
CA THR A 56 -6.03 33.53 -47.55
C THR A 56 -4.77 34.11 -46.91
N ASP A 57 -4.85 35.30 -46.31
CA ASP A 57 -3.69 36.10 -45.89
C ASP A 57 -3.80 36.70 -44.47
N CYS A 58 -4.91 36.48 -43.76
CA CYS A 58 -5.23 37.05 -42.45
C CYS A 58 -5.24 38.60 -42.38
N SER A 59 -5.48 39.28 -43.50
CA SER A 59 -5.56 40.76 -43.59
C SER A 59 -6.89 41.36 -43.13
N GLY A 60 -7.91 40.54 -42.89
CA GLY A 60 -9.22 40.99 -42.40
C GLY A 60 -9.32 41.03 -40.88
N GLY A 61 -10.31 41.77 -40.36
CA GLY A 61 -10.61 41.81 -38.93
C GLY A 61 -9.49 42.42 -38.08
N ALA A 62 -9.44 42.05 -36.80
CA ALA A 62 -8.39 42.48 -35.88
C ALA A 62 -8.12 41.36 -34.87
N ALA A 63 -6.85 41.03 -34.65
CA ALA A 63 -6.46 40.04 -33.66
C ALA A 63 -6.93 40.48 -32.25
N THR A 64 -7.62 39.58 -31.55
CA THR A 64 -8.22 39.85 -30.24
C THR A 64 -7.38 39.27 -29.11
N THR A 65 -7.30 39.99 -28.00
CA THR A 65 -6.59 39.57 -26.78
C THR A 65 -7.58 39.14 -25.71
N HIS A 66 -7.30 38.01 -25.05
CA HIS A 66 -8.19 37.34 -24.10
C HIS A 66 -7.45 37.06 -22.80
N THR A 67 -8.14 37.11 -21.65
CA THR A 67 -7.61 36.48 -20.42
C THR A 67 -7.45 34.97 -20.62
N TRP A 68 -6.65 34.28 -19.82
CA TRP A 68 -6.38 32.85 -20.05
C TRP A 68 -7.66 31.99 -20.01
N ALA A 69 -8.59 32.29 -19.11
CA ALA A 69 -9.90 31.64 -19.05
C ALA A 69 -10.78 31.93 -20.29
N GLN A 70 -10.69 33.15 -20.84
CA GLN A 70 -11.34 33.50 -22.10
C GLN A 70 -10.66 32.83 -23.30
N ALA A 71 -9.33 32.67 -23.29
CA ALA A 71 -8.56 31.98 -24.33
C ALA A 71 -8.89 30.47 -24.41
N LEU A 72 -9.19 29.83 -23.28
CA LEU A 72 -9.76 28.49 -23.26
C LEU A 72 -11.21 28.47 -23.78
N SER A 73 -12.00 29.48 -23.40
CA SER A 73 -13.39 29.64 -23.86
C SER A 73 -13.50 29.95 -25.37
N VAL A 74 -12.45 30.51 -25.98
CA VAL A 74 -12.33 30.70 -27.43
C VAL A 74 -12.32 29.35 -28.16
N ALA A 75 -11.60 28.33 -27.64
CA ALA A 75 -11.64 26.98 -28.20
C ALA A 75 -13.03 26.33 -28.07
N VAL A 76 -13.69 26.50 -26.92
CA VAL A 76 -15.08 26.04 -26.71
C VAL A 76 -16.04 26.70 -27.72
N THR A 77 -15.88 28.00 -27.95
CA THR A 77 -16.68 28.77 -28.93
C THR A 77 -16.43 28.30 -30.36
N ALA A 78 -15.17 28.04 -30.72
CA ALA A 78 -14.79 27.50 -32.02
C ALA A 78 -15.44 26.12 -32.26
N ASN A 79 -15.41 25.24 -31.26
CA ASN A 79 -15.96 23.88 -31.37
C ASN A 79 -17.49 23.87 -31.43
N GLY A 80 -18.16 24.68 -30.60
CA GLY A 80 -19.62 24.84 -30.64
C GLY A 80 -20.14 25.41 -31.97
N GLY A 81 -19.31 26.15 -32.70
CA GLY A 81 -19.61 26.66 -34.04
C GLY A 81 -19.12 25.77 -35.20
N ASN A 82 -18.50 24.62 -34.94
CA ASN A 82 -17.78 23.79 -35.94
C ASN A 82 -16.83 24.63 -36.83
N TYR A 83 -16.06 25.52 -36.20
CA TYR A 83 -15.24 26.54 -36.84
C TYR A 83 -14.27 25.94 -37.86
N LYS A 84 -14.24 26.52 -39.08
CA LYS A 84 -13.49 26.01 -40.24
C LYS A 84 -13.76 24.52 -40.56
N GLY A 85 -14.96 24.02 -40.24
CA GLY A 85 -15.38 22.64 -40.49
C GLY A 85 -14.97 21.64 -39.41
N HIS A 86 -14.48 22.12 -38.25
CA HIS A 86 -13.86 21.31 -37.21
C HIS A 86 -14.35 21.66 -35.81
N ALA A 87 -14.43 20.64 -34.95
CA ALA A 87 -14.92 20.73 -33.56
C ALA A 87 -13.92 20.13 -32.52
N ASP A 88 -12.68 19.89 -32.93
CA ASP A 88 -11.56 19.40 -32.12
C ASP A 88 -10.46 20.46 -31.90
N TRP A 89 -10.81 21.75 -31.98
CA TRP A 89 -9.89 22.84 -31.69
C TRP A 89 -9.57 22.93 -30.19
N ARG A 90 -8.33 23.27 -29.89
CA ARG A 90 -7.83 23.56 -28.54
C ARG A 90 -6.82 24.70 -28.58
N LEU A 91 -6.61 25.32 -27.42
CA LEU A 91 -5.47 26.18 -27.18
C LEU A 91 -4.20 25.29 -27.17
N PRO A 92 -3.12 25.64 -27.87
CA PRO A 92 -1.90 24.82 -27.94
C PRO A 92 -1.20 24.77 -26.57
N ASN A 93 -0.52 23.67 -26.27
CA ASN A 93 0.40 23.65 -25.14
C ASN A 93 1.66 24.49 -25.44
N ARG A 94 2.49 24.74 -24.43
CA ARG A 94 3.70 25.54 -24.57
C ARG A 94 4.61 25.04 -25.70
N THR A 95 4.95 23.75 -25.71
CA THR A 95 5.87 23.15 -26.68
C THR A 95 5.36 23.28 -28.11
N GLU A 96 4.06 23.12 -28.32
CA GLU A 96 3.40 23.26 -29.63
C GLU A 96 3.44 24.71 -30.14
N LEU A 97 3.19 25.69 -29.25
CA LEU A 97 3.25 27.11 -29.64
C LEU A 97 4.70 27.60 -29.80
N GLU A 98 5.64 27.05 -29.02
CA GLU A 98 7.08 27.23 -29.21
C GLU A 98 7.59 26.59 -30.52
N SER A 99 7.01 25.47 -31.00
CA SER A 99 7.43 24.86 -32.28
C SER A 99 7.00 25.66 -33.52
N LEU A 100 6.18 26.70 -33.37
CA LEU A 100 5.98 27.71 -34.42
C LEU A 100 7.09 28.79 -34.45
N VAL A 101 7.97 28.85 -33.45
CA VAL A 101 9.03 29.86 -33.38
C VAL A 101 10.12 29.58 -34.41
N LYS A 102 10.22 30.47 -35.41
CA LYS A 102 11.27 30.46 -36.43
C LYS A 102 12.40 31.38 -35.99
N ILE A 103 13.45 30.80 -35.41
CA ILE A 103 14.53 31.51 -34.70
C ILE A 103 15.47 32.34 -35.62
N ASP A 104 15.40 32.11 -36.93
CA ASP A 104 16.12 32.86 -37.98
C ASP A 104 15.25 33.92 -38.68
N ALA A 105 13.95 34.00 -38.36
CA ALA A 105 13.04 35.02 -38.89
C ALA A 105 13.03 36.30 -38.02
N SER A 106 12.86 37.46 -38.66
CA SER A 106 12.91 38.77 -37.99
C SER A 106 11.53 39.44 -37.89
N SER A 107 10.89 39.35 -36.72
CA SER A 107 9.65 40.05 -36.32
C SER A 107 8.50 40.05 -37.38
N PRO A 108 7.59 39.05 -37.36
CA PRO A 108 7.48 38.01 -36.35
C PRO A 108 8.46 36.83 -36.55
N THR A 109 8.90 36.22 -35.46
CA THR A 109 9.76 35.03 -35.38
C THR A 109 8.95 33.76 -35.64
N ILE A 110 8.31 33.68 -36.80
CA ILE A 110 7.44 32.58 -37.27
C ILE A 110 7.63 32.44 -38.78
N ASP A 111 7.22 31.32 -39.38
CA ASP A 111 7.16 31.26 -40.84
C ASP A 111 5.98 32.09 -41.38
N THR A 112 6.27 33.30 -41.86
CA THR A 112 5.28 34.25 -42.37
C THR A 112 4.66 33.88 -43.71
N ALA A 113 5.19 32.87 -44.42
CA ALA A 113 4.53 32.33 -45.61
C ALA A 113 3.41 31.35 -45.23
N ALA A 114 3.59 30.58 -44.16
CA ALA A 114 2.56 29.72 -43.58
C ALA A 114 1.56 30.52 -42.72
N PHE A 115 2.04 31.48 -41.93
CA PHE A 115 1.26 32.24 -40.95
C PHE A 115 1.32 33.76 -41.25
N PRO A 116 0.74 34.22 -42.38
CA PRO A 116 0.76 35.62 -42.79
C PRO A 116 0.04 36.52 -41.78
N ASN A 117 0.49 37.78 -41.69
CA ASN A 117 -0.05 38.81 -40.78
C ASN A 117 -0.19 38.36 -39.31
N THR A 118 0.67 37.44 -38.84
CA THR A 118 0.81 37.11 -37.41
C THR A 118 1.25 38.35 -36.63
N ILE A 119 0.62 38.61 -35.49
CA ILE A 119 0.99 39.76 -34.65
C ILE A 119 2.32 39.49 -33.96
N SER A 120 3.25 40.43 -34.04
CA SER A 120 4.55 40.36 -33.36
C SER A 120 4.35 40.69 -31.86
N GLY A 121 3.87 39.71 -31.08
CA GLY A 121 3.44 39.88 -29.69
C GLY A 121 3.25 38.57 -28.93
N TRP A 122 2.64 38.64 -27.74
CA TRP A 122 2.46 37.50 -26.82
C TRP A 122 1.16 36.73 -27.10
N TYR A 123 1.26 35.40 -27.15
CA TYR A 123 0.14 34.47 -27.36
C TYR A 123 0.01 33.51 -26.18
N TRP A 124 -1.22 33.20 -25.77
CA TRP A 124 -1.53 32.24 -24.70
C TRP A 124 -1.29 30.79 -25.10
N THR A 125 -0.83 29.99 -24.14
CA THR A 125 -0.82 28.52 -24.21
C THR A 125 -1.82 27.93 -23.20
N ALA A 126 -2.22 26.68 -23.39
CA ALA A 126 -2.99 25.90 -22.42
C ALA A 126 -2.16 25.48 -21.18
N THR A 127 -0.84 25.64 -21.22
CA THR A 127 0.04 25.15 -20.14
C THR A 127 0.05 26.13 -18.97
N THR A 128 -0.51 25.72 -17.83
CA THR A 128 -0.36 26.45 -16.56
C THR A 128 1.11 26.50 -16.14
N TYR A 129 1.53 27.59 -15.52
CA TYR A 129 2.89 27.72 -14.99
C TYR A 129 2.98 26.95 -13.67
N ALA A 130 3.66 25.80 -13.66
CA ALA A 130 3.68 24.92 -12.48
C ALA A 130 4.16 25.59 -11.17
N PRO A 131 5.15 26.51 -11.15
CA PRO A 131 5.58 27.19 -9.93
C PRO A 131 4.59 28.23 -9.36
N ASP A 132 3.67 28.75 -10.16
CA ASP A 132 2.56 29.60 -9.70
C ASP A 132 1.32 29.36 -10.59
N PRO A 133 0.34 28.55 -10.12
CA PRO A 133 -0.88 28.25 -10.87
C PRO A 133 -1.77 29.45 -11.20
N ALA A 134 -1.54 30.64 -10.63
CA ALA A 134 -2.19 31.88 -11.06
C ALA A 134 -1.63 32.42 -12.39
N LEU A 135 -0.48 31.90 -12.84
CA LEU A 135 0.16 32.24 -14.11
C LEU A 135 0.01 31.09 -15.13
N ALA A 136 0.18 31.40 -16.42
CA ALA A 136 0.29 30.42 -17.49
C ALA A 136 1.41 30.81 -18.46
N TRP A 137 1.86 29.85 -19.26
CA TRP A 137 2.90 30.08 -20.26
C TRP A 137 2.36 30.85 -21.46
N ILE A 138 3.19 31.77 -21.96
CA ILE A 138 2.97 32.63 -23.12
C ILE A 138 4.18 32.56 -24.05
N VAL A 139 3.98 32.69 -25.36
CA VAL A 139 5.05 32.71 -26.39
C VAL A 139 5.07 34.06 -27.10
N HIS A 140 6.25 34.65 -27.28
CA HIS A 140 6.44 35.96 -27.89
C HIS A 140 6.95 35.87 -29.32
N PHE A 141 6.11 36.13 -30.32
CA PHE A 141 6.54 36.13 -31.73
C PHE A 141 7.35 37.36 -32.14
N TYR A 142 7.68 38.30 -31.25
CA TYR A 142 8.69 39.34 -31.54
C TYR A 142 10.12 38.94 -31.09
N TYR A 143 10.25 38.10 -30.05
CA TYR A 143 11.56 37.70 -29.49
C TYR A 143 11.89 36.21 -29.66
N GLY A 144 10.94 35.36 -30.07
CA GLY A 144 11.15 33.92 -30.21
C GLY A 144 11.36 33.18 -28.88
N ASN A 145 10.76 33.66 -27.78
CA ASN A 145 10.88 33.04 -26.46
C ASN A 145 9.52 32.84 -25.80
N ALA A 146 9.42 31.83 -24.93
CA ALA A 146 8.35 31.75 -23.95
C ALA A 146 8.68 32.50 -22.65
N GLY A 147 7.63 32.80 -21.89
CA GLY A 147 7.66 33.27 -20.52
C GLY A 147 6.36 32.90 -19.82
N ASP A 148 6.18 33.38 -18.60
CA ASP A 148 4.97 33.19 -17.80
C ASP A 148 4.37 34.55 -17.41
N ASN A 149 3.04 34.61 -17.29
CA ASN A 149 2.35 35.77 -16.73
C ASN A 149 0.95 35.40 -16.20
N ASN A 150 0.36 36.29 -15.40
CA ASN A 150 -0.89 36.08 -14.69
C ASN A 150 -2.07 35.84 -15.66
N LYS A 151 -2.89 34.83 -15.35
CA LYS A 151 -4.05 34.39 -16.13
C LYS A 151 -5.12 35.48 -16.34
N THR A 152 -5.09 36.56 -15.58
CA THR A 152 -5.96 37.75 -15.75
C THR A 152 -5.46 38.76 -16.79
N VAL A 153 -4.25 38.61 -17.32
CA VAL A 153 -3.71 39.48 -18.39
C VAL A 153 -4.26 39.04 -19.76
N THR A 154 -4.48 39.99 -20.67
CA THR A 154 -5.04 39.70 -22.00
C THR A 154 -3.97 39.50 -23.07
N TYR A 155 -3.94 38.33 -23.73
CA TYR A 155 -2.99 38.00 -24.80
C TYR A 155 -3.67 37.34 -26.01
N TYR A 156 -2.97 37.29 -27.14
CA TYR A 156 -3.49 36.74 -28.39
C TYR A 156 -3.69 35.23 -28.33
N VAL A 157 -4.50 34.70 -29.24
CA VAL A 157 -4.80 33.27 -29.35
C VAL A 157 -4.56 32.79 -30.78
N ARG A 158 -4.00 31.59 -30.93
CA ARG A 158 -3.98 30.78 -32.15
C ARG A 158 -4.42 29.38 -31.73
N LEU A 159 -5.33 28.76 -32.48
CA LEU A 159 -5.86 27.43 -32.16
C LEU A 159 -5.09 26.35 -32.92
N VAL A 160 -5.05 25.15 -32.33
CA VAL A 160 -4.49 23.92 -32.92
C VAL A 160 -5.50 22.78 -32.79
N ARG A 161 -5.44 21.80 -33.70
CA ARG A 161 -6.28 20.60 -33.75
C ARG A 161 -5.53 19.43 -34.37
N SER A 162 -6.02 18.20 -34.18
CA SER A 162 -5.49 16.98 -34.82
C SER A 162 -3.97 16.77 -34.65
N GLY A 163 -3.38 15.84 -35.41
CA GLY A 163 -1.94 15.56 -35.42
C GLY A 163 -1.42 14.66 -34.32
N GLN A 164 -0.13 14.31 -34.40
CA GLN A 164 0.60 13.89 -33.21
C GLN A 164 1.04 15.18 -32.49
N SER A 165 0.62 15.34 -31.24
CA SER A 165 1.42 16.13 -30.30
C SER A 165 2.81 15.49 -30.17
N PHE A 166 3.72 16.06 -29.38
CA PHE A 166 5.01 15.42 -29.06
C PHE A 166 4.87 14.19 -28.12
N ALA A 167 3.82 13.37 -28.33
CA ALA A 167 3.50 12.11 -27.67
C ALA A 167 4.54 10.98 -27.92
N SER A 168 5.58 11.25 -28.70
CA SER A 168 6.82 10.47 -28.67
C SER A 168 7.53 10.55 -27.30
N PHE A 169 7.34 11.65 -26.56
CA PHE A 169 7.71 11.77 -25.15
C PHE A 169 6.56 11.41 -24.19
N ASP A 170 5.31 11.51 -24.64
CA ASP A 170 4.13 11.39 -23.78
C ASP A 170 3.46 10.00 -23.77
N ARG A 171 4.22 8.94 -24.09
CA ARG A 171 3.82 7.55 -23.82
C ARG A 171 3.81 7.17 -22.33
N PHE A 172 3.90 8.16 -21.44
CA PHE A 172 3.82 8.02 -19.99
C PHE A 172 2.81 8.96 -19.32
N ALA A 173 2.12 9.85 -20.04
CA ALA A 173 0.79 10.30 -19.60
C ALA A 173 -0.15 9.10 -19.64
N VAL A 174 -0.29 8.44 -18.48
CA VAL A 174 -1.47 7.63 -18.21
C VAL A 174 -2.64 8.60 -18.20
N ALA A 175 -3.55 8.46 -19.16
CA ALA A 175 -4.75 9.28 -19.28
C ALA A 175 -5.42 9.42 -17.91
N ASP A 176 -5.45 10.64 -17.36
CA ASP A 176 -5.75 10.80 -15.95
C ASP A 176 -7.25 10.67 -15.74
N THR A 177 -7.59 9.52 -15.19
CA THR A 177 -8.94 9.12 -14.84
C THR A 177 -9.13 9.17 -13.32
N THR A 178 -8.14 9.65 -12.56
CA THR A 178 -8.12 9.73 -11.10
C THR A 178 -8.64 11.10 -10.65
N PRO A 179 -9.88 11.23 -10.16
CA PRO A 179 -10.43 12.54 -9.83
C PRO A 179 -9.84 13.10 -8.53
N ASP A 180 -10.03 14.41 -8.33
CA ASP A 180 -9.87 15.04 -7.02
C ASP A 180 -10.76 14.33 -5.96
N VAL A 181 -10.30 14.34 -4.70
CA VAL A 181 -11.00 13.66 -3.60
C VAL A 181 -12.37 14.31 -3.33
N PHE A 182 -13.44 13.59 -3.69
CA PHE A 182 -14.82 13.99 -3.46
C PHE A 182 -15.38 13.36 -2.17
N THR A 183 -16.31 14.06 -1.50
CA THR A 183 -16.91 13.61 -0.24
C THR A 183 -18.44 13.76 -0.26
N PHE A 184 -19.12 12.87 0.48
CA PHE A 184 -20.56 12.95 0.71
C PHE A 184 -20.86 13.27 2.18
N THR A 185 -21.84 14.13 2.41
CA THR A 185 -22.33 14.45 3.75
C THR A 185 -23.16 13.29 4.27
N ALA A 186 -22.81 12.74 5.44
CA ALA A 186 -23.57 11.67 6.06
C ALA A 186 -24.92 12.16 6.60
N VAL A 187 -25.95 11.31 6.53
CA VAL A 187 -27.29 11.58 7.07
C VAL A 187 -27.48 10.80 8.37
N THR A 188 -28.02 11.45 9.40
CA THR A 188 -28.29 10.85 10.72
C THR A 188 -29.73 11.06 11.13
N GLY A 189 -30.30 10.13 11.90
CA GLY A 189 -31.71 10.20 12.32
C GLY A 189 -32.71 9.83 11.22
N ALA A 190 -32.28 9.11 10.18
CA ALA A 190 -33.17 8.69 9.10
C ALA A 190 -34.25 7.72 9.59
N ALA A 191 -35.44 7.79 8.99
CA ALA A 191 -36.46 6.75 9.13
C ALA A 191 -35.93 5.40 8.63
N LEU A 192 -36.49 4.30 9.14
CA LEU A 192 -36.10 2.93 8.76
C LEU A 192 -36.45 2.64 7.28
N SER A 193 -35.67 1.77 6.63
CA SER A 193 -35.94 1.22 5.28
C SER A 193 -36.27 2.27 4.20
N THR A 194 -35.70 3.47 4.30
CA THR A 194 -36.08 4.66 3.51
C THR A 194 -34.96 5.05 2.53
N ALA A 195 -35.30 5.20 1.25
CA ALA A 195 -34.37 5.65 0.22
C ALA A 195 -33.97 7.12 0.44
N THR A 196 -32.68 7.37 0.60
CA THR A 196 -32.09 8.67 0.94
C THR A 196 -31.01 9.01 -0.08
N ALA A 197 -30.95 10.27 -0.54
CA ALA A 197 -29.96 10.75 -1.51
C ALA A 197 -28.90 11.66 -0.87
N SER A 198 -27.71 11.71 -1.46
CA SER A 198 -26.58 12.54 -1.03
C SER A 198 -26.67 13.99 -1.53
N ASN A 199 -25.73 14.83 -1.09
CA ASN A 199 -25.33 16.01 -1.85
C ASN A 199 -24.80 15.63 -3.24
N VAL A 200 -24.81 16.61 -4.15
CA VAL A 200 -24.11 16.51 -5.44
C VAL A 200 -22.61 16.72 -5.23
N ILE A 201 -21.78 16.06 -6.04
CA ILE A 201 -20.36 16.35 -6.25
C ILE A 201 -20.11 16.66 -7.72
N THR A 202 -19.05 17.42 -8.02
CA THR A 202 -18.60 17.70 -9.40
C THR A 202 -17.26 16.99 -9.63
N VAL A 203 -17.14 16.28 -10.75
CA VAL A 203 -15.93 15.53 -11.09
C VAL A 203 -14.86 16.50 -11.58
N THR A 204 -13.74 16.53 -10.88
CA THR A 204 -12.57 17.39 -11.10
C THR A 204 -11.30 16.54 -11.05
N GLY A 205 -10.13 17.09 -11.39
CA GLY A 205 -8.84 16.37 -11.42
C GLY A 205 -8.54 15.57 -12.69
N ILE A 206 -9.56 15.02 -13.37
CA ILE A 206 -9.37 14.17 -14.56
C ILE A 206 -9.17 14.93 -15.87
N ASP A 207 -8.32 14.41 -16.77
CA ASP A 207 -8.21 14.84 -18.17
C ASP A 207 -8.87 13.85 -19.16
N ALA A 208 -9.15 12.63 -18.71
CA ALA A 208 -9.79 11.58 -19.49
C ALA A 208 -11.05 11.02 -18.81
N ALA A 209 -11.94 10.40 -19.59
CA ALA A 209 -13.22 9.89 -19.08
C ALA A 209 -13.02 8.72 -18.11
N ALA A 210 -13.29 8.95 -16.82
CA ALA A 210 -13.09 8.00 -15.74
C ALA A 210 -14.25 7.00 -15.62
N ASN A 211 -13.94 5.72 -15.38
CA ASN A 211 -14.96 4.72 -15.06
C ASN A 211 -15.65 5.06 -13.72
N ILE A 212 -16.98 4.96 -13.70
CA ILE A 212 -17.81 5.14 -12.49
C ILE A 212 -18.52 3.82 -12.14
N SER A 213 -18.49 3.46 -10.86
CA SER A 213 -19.20 2.31 -10.29
C SER A 213 -19.62 2.58 -8.85
N ILE A 214 -20.56 1.78 -8.33
CA ILE A 214 -21.04 1.91 -6.95
C ILE A 214 -21.26 0.53 -6.32
N SER A 215 -21.07 0.45 -5.01
CA SER A 215 -21.50 -0.67 -4.18
C SER A 215 -22.39 -0.16 -3.04
N GLY A 216 -23.41 -0.93 -2.66
CA GLY A 216 -24.34 -0.58 -1.56
C GLY A 216 -25.41 0.48 -1.89
N GLY A 217 -25.51 0.95 -3.14
CA GLY A 217 -26.48 1.97 -3.54
C GLY A 217 -26.60 2.13 -5.06
N GLU A 218 -27.13 3.27 -5.51
CA GLU A 218 -27.23 3.67 -6.91
C GLU A 218 -26.69 5.10 -7.11
N TYR A 219 -26.18 5.42 -8.30
CA TYR A 219 -25.75 6.76 -8.69
C TYR A 219 -26.62 7.33 -9.82
N ALA A 220 -26.61 8.64 -9.98
CA ALA A 220 -27.10 9.34 -11.16
C ALA A 220 -26.08 10.42 -11.59
N VAL A 221 -25.94 10.61 -12.89
CA VAL A 221 -24.98 11.54 -13.51
C VAL A 221 -25.71 12.66 -14.26
N SER A 222 -25.16 13.87 -14.23
CA SER A 222 -25.52 14.99 -15.09
C SER A 222 -24.31 15.42 -15.92
N THR A 223 -24.53 15.72 -17.20
CA THR A 223 -23.53 16.21 -18.16
C THR A 223 -23.74 17.68 -18.54
N ASP A 224 -24.68 18.36 -17.88
CA ASP A 224 -25.14 19.73 -18.21
C ASP A 224 -25.14 20.67 -16.99
N GLY A 225 -24.30 20.37 -15.99
CA GLY A 225 -24.16 21.20 -14.79
C GLY A 225 -25.30 21.05 -13.77
N GLY A 226 -26.10 19.99 -13.87
CA GLY A 226 -27.16 19.62 -12.91
C GLY A 226 -28.59 19.83 -13.43
N GLY A 227 -28.77 20.29 -14.67
CA GLY A 227 -30.07 20.56 -15.28
C GLY A 227 -30.88 19.30 -15.60
N THR A 228 -30.24 18.30 -16.20
CA THR A 228 -30.79 16.98 -16.49
C THR A 228 -29.94 15.89 -15.84
N TRP A 229 -30.59 14.77 -15.50
CA TRP A 229 -29.97 13.67 -14.76
C TRP A 229 -30.31 12.34 -15.44
N SER A 230 -29.35 11.43 -15.46
CA SER A 230 -29.58 10.03 -15.84
C SER A 230 -30.64 9.39 -14.94
N ALA A 231 -31.20 8.27 -15.42
CA ALA A 231 -31.82 7.32 -14.52
C ALA A 231 -30.83 6.88 -13.43
N TRP A 232 -31.35 6.52 -12.25
CA TRP A 232 -30.55 5.93 -11.20
C TRP A 232 -30.05 4.55 -11.65
N SER A 233 -28.77 4.26 -11.38
CA SER A 233 -28.06 3.08 -11.89
C SER A 233 -27.12 2.52 -10.83
N ASN A 234 -26.98 1.20 -10.82
CA ASN A 234 -25.93 0.46 -10.12
C ASN A 234 -25.00 -0.30 -11.09
N SER A 235 -25.10 -0.02 -12.40
CA SER A 235 -24.29 -0.69 -13.43
C SER A 235 -22.85 -0.16 -13.42
N SER A 236 -21.89 -1.07 -13.56
CA SER A 236 -20.45 -0.84 -13.36
C SER A 236 -19.67 -0.49 -14.65
N LEU A 237 -20.35 0.00 -15.69
CA LEU A 237 -19.80 0.20 -17.05
C LEU A 237 -20.21 1.55 -17.67
N ALA A 238 -20.32 2.59 -16.86
CA ALA A 238 -20.45 3.97 -17.34
C ALA A 238 -19.15 4.76 -17.10
N THR A 239 -19.00 5.90 -17.78
CA THR A 239 -17.91 6.84 -17.56
C THR A 239 -18.41 8.23 -17.18
N VAL A 240 -17.55 9.02 -16.55
CA VAL A 240 -17.76 10.44 -16.26
C VAL A 240 -16.58 11.27 -16.78
N SER A 241 -16.87 12.43 -17.35
CA SER A 241 -15.89 13.41 -17.82
C SER A 241 -15.72 14.53 -16.80
N VAL A 242 -14.65 15.32 -16.94
CA VAL A 242 -14.44 16.52 -16.12
C VAL A 242 -15.64 17.47 -16.22
N ASN A 243 -16.03 18.04 -15.08
CA ASN A 243 -17.24 18.85 -14.86
C ASN A 243 -18.60 18.10 -14.92
N ASN A 244 -18.64 16.78 -15.14
CA ASN A 244 -19.86 16.02 -14.88
C ASN A 244 -20.23 16.12 -13.39
N GLN A 245 -21.53 16.16 -13.09
CA GLN A 245 -22.03 16.12 -11.72
C GLN A 245 -22.58 14.73 -11.37
N VAL A 246 -22.39 14.31 -10.12
CA VAL A 246 -22.82 12.99 -9.64
C VAL A 246 -23.51 13.13 -8.28
N LYS A 247 -24.53 12.32 -8.05
CA LYS A 247 -25.17 12.11 -6.75
C LYS A 247 -25.47 10.63 -6.54
N VAL A 248 -25.51 10.19 -5.28
CA VAL A 248 -25.80 8.79 -4.91
C VAL A 248 -27.04 8.68 -4.05
N ARG A 249 -27.65 7.49 -4.02
CA ARG A 249 -28.73 7.14 -3.10
C ARG A 249 -28.53 5.74 -2.52
N LEU A 250 -29.03 5.53 -1.31
CA LEU A 250 -29.10 4.22 -0.67
C LEU A 250 -30.34 4.12 0.23
N THR A 251 -30.76 2.90 0.55
CA THR A 251 -31.86 2.65 1.49
C THR A 251 -31.29 2.51 2.90
N SER A 252 -31.83 3.28 3.85
CA SER A 252 -31.44 3.19 5.27
C SER A 252 -31.75 1.81 5.87
N SER A 253 -31.09 1.47 6.99
CA SER A 253 -31.28 0.18 7.65
C SER A 253 -32.73 -0.06 8.10
N GLY A 254 -33.13 -1.33 8.18
CA GLY A 254 -34.37 -1.75 8.85
C GLY A 254 -34.24 -1.80 10.38
N SER A 255 -33.06 -1.56 10.94
CA SER A 255 -32.78 -1.52 12.39
C SER A 255 -32.44 -0.11 12.87
N TYR A 256 -32.78 0.21 14.12
CA TYR A 256 -32.43 1.48 14.78
C TYR A 256 -30.91 1.63 14.99
N SER A 257 -30.43 2.88 15.14
CA SER A 257 -29.03 3.23 15.40
C SER A 257 -28.00 2.57 14.46
N THR A 258 -28.41 2.20 13.25
CA THR A 258 -27.62 1.37 12.32
C THR A 258 -27.29 2.17 11.07
N ALA A 259 -26.00 2.24 10.74
CA ALA A 259 -25.52 2.86 9.51
C ALA A 259 -25.66 1.91 8.32
N ALA A 260 -26.29 2.38 7.24
CA ALA A 260 -26.15 1.82 5.90
C ALA A 260 -25.14 2.67 5.11
N THR A 261 -24.40 2.05 4.19
CA THR A 261 -23.30 2.70 3.44
C THR A 261 -23.30 2.32 1.97
N ALA A 262 -23.11 3.30 1.10
CA ALA A 262 -22.79 3.11 -0.31
C ALA A 262 -21.45 3.75 -0.61
N THR A 263 -20.59 3.05 -1.36
CA THR A 263 -19.29 3.57 -1.78
C THR A 263 -19.32 3.75 -3.30
N LEU A 264 -19.15 4.99 -3.73
CA LEU A 264 -18.97 5.35 -5.13
C LEU A 264 -17.48 5.32 -5.45
N THR A 265 -17.11 4.63 -6.53
CA THR A 265 -15.76 4.64 -7.07
C THR A 265 -15.77 5.37 -8.41
N ILE A 266 -14.97 6.43 -8.53
CA ILE A 266 -14.65 7.09 -9.81
C ILE A 266 -13.14 7.03 -9.96
N GLY A 267 -12.62 6.40 -11.03
CA GLY A 267 -11.17 6.39 -11.28
C GLY A 267 -10.32 5.62 -10.26
N GLY A 268 -10.94 4.83 -9.38
CA GLY A 268 -10.27 4.22 -8.22
C GLY A 268 -10.33 5.06 -6.93
N VAL A 269 -10.74 6.35 -7.02
CA VAL A 269 -11.02 7.20 -5.86
C VAL A 269 -12.40 6.88 -5.31
N ASN A 270 -12.48 6.70 -3.99
CA ASN A 270 -13.67 6.21 -3.29
C ASN A 270 -14.29 7.30 -2.42
N GLY A 271 -15.56 7.61 -2.67
CA GLY A 271 -16.39 8.44 -1.79
C GLY A 271 -17.51 7.61 -1.16
N THR A 272 -17.52 7.51 0.17
CA THR A 272 -18.57 6.79 0.91
C THR A 272 -19.67 7.73 1.38
N PHE A 273 -20.91 7.40 1.04
CA PHE A 273 -22.13 8.01 1.58
C PHE A 273 -22.71 7.08 2.65
N SER A 274 -23.14 7.64 3.79
CA SER A 274 -23.71 6.88 4.90
C SER A 274 -25.01 7.48 5.41
N VAL A 275 -25.96 6.61 5.75
CA VAL A 275 -27.26 6.96 6.32
C VAL A 275 -27.46 6.15 7.60
N THR A 276 -27.43 6.82 8.75
CA THR A 276 -27.67 6.22 10.07
C THR A 276 -29.11 6.46 10.49
N THR A 277 -29.79 5.38 10.86
CA THR A 277 -31.18 5.42 11.31
C THR A 277 -31.35 6.10 12.67
N GLN A 278 -32.58 6.53 12.94
CA GLN A 278 -33.01 7.03 14.27
C GLN A 278 -32.72 6.02 15.39
N ALA A 279 -32.58 6.52 16.62
CA ALA A 279 -32.37 5.69 17.81
C ALA A 279 -33.65 4.92 18.22
N ALA A 280 -33.46 3.82 18.95
CA ALA A 280 -34.56 3.08 19.56
C ALA A 280 -35.09 3.81 20.82
N PRO A 281 -36.39 3.69 21.16
CA PRO A 281 -36.91 4.13 22.46
C PRO A 281 -36.23 3.38 23.62
N SER A 282 -35.83 4.11 24.66
CA SER A 282 -34.88 3.61 25.68
C SER A 282 -35.35 3.68 27.13
N ASP A 283 -36.56 4.21 27.41
CA ASP A 283 -37.01 4.39 28.79
C ASP A 283 -37.39 3.05 29.45
N THR A 284 -36.61 2.68 30.46
CA THR A 284 -36.66 1.40 31.17
C THR A 284 -36.73 1.59 32.69
N THR A 285 -36.94 2.82 33.19
CA THR A 285 -36.98 3.12 34.64
C THR A 285 -38.43 3.20 35.13
N PRO A 286 -38.94 2.23 35.91
CA PRO A 286 -40.35 2.21 36.30
C PRO A 286 -40.69 3.18 37.43
N ASP A 287 -41.99 3.39 37.63
CA ASP A 287 -42.51 4.03 38.84
C ASP A 287 -42.15 3.24 40.11
N ALA A 288 -42.05 3.94 41.25
CA ALA A 288 -41.70 3.31 42.53
C ALA A 288 -42.81 2.36 43.05
N PHE A 289 -42.41 1.18 43.53
CA PHE A 289 -43.31 0.13 44.02
C PHE A 289 -42.88 -0.42 45.40
N THR A 290 -43.83 -0.97 46.16
CA THR A 290 -43.61 -1.45 47.54
C THR A 290 -44.31 -2.78 47.84
N PHE A 291 -43.76 -3.55 48.78
CA PHE A 291 -44.36 -4.79 49.29
C PHE A 291 -44.70 -4.68 50.79
N THR A 292 -45.78 -5.32 51.21
CA THR A 292 -46.17 -5.41 52.63
C THR A 292 -45.30 -6.43 53.37
N ALA A 293 -44.70 -6.05 54.49
CA ALA A 293 -43.85 -6.95 55.30
C ALA A 293 -44.66 -7.90 56.19
N VAL A 294 -44.03 -9.01 56.61
CA VAL A 294 -44.63 -10.08 57.44
C VAL A 294 -43.79 -10.30 58.70
N THR A 295 -44.45 -10.54 59.85
CA THR A 295 -43.79 -10.73 61.16
C THR A 295 -44.38 -11.93 61.92
N GLY A 296 -43.58 -12.57 62.77
CA GLY A 296 -43.99 -13.75 63.54
C GLY A 296 -44.02 -15.06 62.75
N ALA A 297 -43.42 -15.08 61.55
CA ALA A 297 -43.41 -16.25 60.69
C ALA A 297 -42.75 -17.46 61.36
N ALA A 298 -43.26 -18.66 61.07
CA ALA A 298 -42.57 -19.90 61.37
C ALA A 298 -41.22 -19.95 60.61
N LEU A 299 -40.26 -20.72 61.11
CA LEU A 299 -38.93 -20.85 60.49
C LEU A 299 -39.00 -21.55 59.13
N SER A 300 -38.02 -21.28 58.27
CA SER A 300 -37.80 -22.02 57.01
C SER A 300 -39.05 -22.14 56.12
N THR A 301 -39.97 -21.18 56.20
CA THR A 301 -41.32 -21.26 55.63
C THR A 301 -41.45 -20.29 54.46
N VAL A 302 -41.78 -20.82 53.29
CA VAL A 302 -41.97 -20.03 52.06
C VAL A 302 -43.17 -19.09 52.21
N THR A 303 -42.91 -17.80 52.15
CA THR A 303 -43.89 -16.72 52.35
C THR A 303 -43.89 -15.81 51.13
N ALA A 304 -45.08 -15.45 50.61
CA ALA A 304 -45.25 -14.63 49.41
C ALA A 304 -45.80 -13.23 49.74
N SER A 305 -45.48 -12.25 48.89
CA SER A 305 -45.93 -10.87 48.98
C SER A 305 -47.29 -10.62 48.31
N ASN A 306 -47.81 -9.39 48.46
CA ASN A 306 -48.75 -8.83 47.48
C ASN A 306 -48.13 -8.75 46.08
N ALA A 307 -48.97 -8.68 45.05
CA ALA A 307 -48.52 -8.29 43.72
C ALA A 307 -48.34 -6.76 43.60
N ILE A 308 -47.51 -6.34 42.63
CA ILE A 308 -47.38 -4.98 42.12
C ILE A 308 -47.56 -4.99 40.60
N THR A 309 -47.90 -3.85 40.00
CA THR A 309 -47.99 -3.67 38.54
C THR A 309 -46.83 -2.78 38.07
N VAL A 310 -46.20 -3.14 36.96
CA VAL A 310 -45.11 -2.36 36.36
C VAL A 310 -45.67 -1.19 35.55
N ALA A 311 -45.32 0.03 35.96
CA ALA A 311 -45.68 1.30 35.30
C ALA A 311 -44.42 2.14 35.02
N GLY A 312 -44.56 3.25 34.31
CA GLY A 312 -43.48 4.21 34.04
C GLY A 312 -42.56 3.91 32.84
N ILE A 313 -42.54 2.69 32.30
CA ILE A 313 -41.57 2.28 31.25
C ILE A 313 -42.13 2.29 29.82
N ALA A 314 -41.30 2.65 28.84
CA ALA A 314 -41.62 2.62 27.41
C ALA A 314 -40.91 1.49 26.64
N ALA A 315 -39.88 0.88 27.23
CA ALA A 315 -39.18 -0.31 26.75
C ALA A 315 -39.11 -1.37 27.87
N ALA A 316 -38.83 -2.63 27.53
CA ALA A 316 -38.82 -3.72 28.50
C ALA A 316 -37.66 -3.55 29.51
N ALA A 317 -37.98 -3.46 30.80
CA ALA A 317 -37.03 -3.21 31.86
C ALA A 317 -36.45 -4.51 32.42
N ASN A 318 -35.13 -4.55 32.66
CA ASN A 318 -34.50 -5.71 33.30
C ASN A 318 -35.06 -5.94 34.70
N ILE A 319 -35.37 -7.19 35.04
CA ILE A 319 -35.84 -7.62 36.35
C ILE A 319 -34.85 -8.60 36.99
N SER A 320 -34.58 -8.42 38.27
CA SER A 320 -33.76 -9.34 39.07
C SER A 320 -34.20 -9.33 40.52
N ILE A 321 -33.90 -10.40 41.26
CA ILE A 321 -34.16 -10.48 42.70
C ILE A 321 -32.92 -10.97 43.44
N THR A 322 -32.70 -10.43 44.64
CA THR A 322 -31.70 -10.95 45.60
C THR A 322 -32.43 -11.35 46.88
N GLY A 323 -32.15 -12.55 47.41
CA GLY A 323 -32.73 -13.02 48.67
C GLY A 323 -34.10 -13.71 48.58
N GLY A 324 -34.59 -14.02 47.37
CA GLY A 324 -35.87 -14.71 47.16
C GLY A 324 -36.07 -15.16 45.73
N GLU A 325 -37.33 -15.39 45.35
CA GLU A 325 -37.80 -15.68 43.99
C GLU A 325 -38.94 -14.73 43.62
N TYR A 326 -39.12 -14.46 42.33
CA TYR A 326 -40.28 -13.74 41.79
C TYR A 326 -41.09 -14.64 40.84
N ALA A 327 -42.35 -14.25 40.64
CA ALA A 327 -43.17 -14.74 39.55
C ALA A 327 -43.79 -13.55 38.82
N VAL A 328 -43.86 -13.65 37.49
CA VAL A 328 -44.40 -12.61 36.60
C VAL A 328 -45.73 -13.09 36.03
N SER A 329 -46.69 -12.19 35.90
CA SER A 329 -47.91 -12.35 35.11
C SER A 329 -47.92 -11.33 33.97
N THR A 330 -48.27 -11.79 32.78
CA THR A 330 -48.45 -10.96 31.56
C THR A 330 -49.92 -10.76 31.21
N ASP A 331 -50.85 -11.20 32.06
CA ASP A 331 -52.30 -11.23 31.82
C ASP A 331 -53.12 -10.59 32.96
N GLY A 332 -52.51 -9.70 33.74
CA GLY A 332 -53.18 -8.96 34.81
C GLY A 332 -53.41 -9.76 36.09
N GLY A 333 -52.68 -10.86 36.28
CA GLY A 333 -52.67 -11.69 37.49
C GLY A 333 -53.41 -13.03 37.37
N GLY A 334 -53.94 -13.37 36.19
CA GLY A 334 -54.69 -14.61 35.95
C GLY A 334 -53.79 -15.85 35.92
N THR A 335 -52.71 -15.80 35.16
CA THR A 335 -51.66 -16.82 35.09
C THR A 335 -50.32 -16.24 35.55
N TRP A 336 -49.48 -17.10 36.11
CA TRP A 336 -48.19 -16.71 36.68
C TRP A 336 -47.10 -17.66 36.17
N SER A 337 -45.92 -17.11 35.92
CA SER A 337 -44.72 -17.90 35.65
C SER A 337 -44.42 -18.87 36.80
N ALA A 338 -43.60 -19.89 36.51
CA ALA A 338 -42.89 -20.57 37.58
C ALA A 338 -42.11 -19.52 38.43
N TRP A 339 -42.01 -19.79 39.73
CA TRP A 339 -41.16 -19.00 40.62
C TRP A 339 -39.70 -19.21 40.24
N SER A 340 -38.92 -18.13 40.20
CA SER A 340 -37.51 -18.18 39.83
C SER A 340 -36.72 -17.03 40.45
N ASN A 341 -35.41 -17.23 40.54
CA ASN A 341 -34.40 -16.22 40.87
C ASN A 341 -33.49 -15.88 39.66
N SER A 342 -33.78 -16.44 38.47
CA SER A 342 -32.86 -16.49 37.33
C SER A 342 -33.51 -16.34 35.94
N SER A 343 -34.84 -16.27 35.83
CA SER A 343 -35.58 -16.03 34.58
C SER A 343 -37.06 -15.65 34.87
N PRO A 344 -37.76 -14.82 34.06
CA PRO A 344 -37.33 -14.13 32.84
C PRO A 344 -36.57 -12.83 33.12
N ALA A 345 -35.64 -12.46 32.23
CA ALA A 345 -34.73 -11.32 32.42
C ALA A 345 -35.38 -9.93 32.33
N THR A 346 -36.58 -9.79 31.77
CA THR A 346 -37.24 -8.48 31.57
C THR A 346 -38.75 -8.51 31.88
N VAL A 347 -39.31 -7.34 32.21
CA VAL A 347 -40.75 -7.08 32.31
C VAL A 347 -41.18 -5.88 31.46
N SER A 348 -42.41 -5.93 30.98
CA SER A 348 -43.05 -4.87 30.19
C SER A 348 -44.06 -4.09 31.04
N VAL A 349 -44.45 -2.90 30.57
CA VAL A 349 -45.54 -2.12 31.17
C VAL A 349 -46.83 -2.95 31.29
N ASN A 350 -47.55 -2.79 32.40
CA ASN A 350 -48.73 -3.56 32.82
C ASN A 350 -48.49 -5.03 33.20
N ASN A 351 -47.26 -5.58 33.10
CA ASN A 351 -46.97 -6.86 33.75
C ASN A 351 -47.17 -6.74 35.27
N GLN A 352 -47.65 -7.81 35.92
CA GLN A 352 -47.67 -7.89 37.38
C GLN A 352 -46.52 -8.76 37.88
N VAL A 353 -45.99 -8.41 39.05
CA VAL A 353 -44.93 -9.16 39.73
C VAL A 353 -45.30 -9.37 41.19
N LYS A 354 -45.02 -10.56 41.71
CA LYS A 354 -45.03 -10.88 43.15
C LYS A 354 -43.75 -11.60 43.52
N VAL A 355 -43.31 -11.44 44.76
CA VAL A 355 -42.10 -12.09 45.28
C VAL A 355 -42.44 -13.09 46.38
N ARG A 356 -41.55 -14.07 46.58
CA ARG A 356 -41.56 -14.94 47.74
C ARG A 356 -40.16 -15.14 48.27
N LEU A 357 -40.07 -15.41 49.56
CA LEU A 357 -38.82 -15.83 50.20
C LEU A 357 -39.11 -16.86 51.27
N THR A 358 -38.12 -17.70 51.55
CA THR A 358 -38.15 -18.61 52.70
C THR A 358 -37.80 -17.78 53.93
N SER A 359 -38.71 -17.71 54.91
CA SER A 359 -38.44 -17.08 56.20
C SER A 359 -37.20 -17.71 56.84
N SER A 360 -36.46 -16.94 57.64
CA SER A 360 -35.15 -17.40 58.12
C SER A 360 -35.25 -18.74 58.87
N GLY A 361 -34.29 -19.64 58.62
CA GLY A 361 -34.09 -20.83 59.45
C GLY A 361 -33.57 -20.48 60.85
N SER A 362 -32.97 -19.29 60.99
CA SER A 362 -32.72 -18.66 62.28
C SER A 362 -33.94 -17.89 62.76
N TYR A 363 -34.19 -18.02 64.05
CA TYR A 363 -35.21 -17.34 64.80
C TYR A 363 -34.88 -15.83 65.02
N SER A 364 -35.88 -14.98 65.30
CA SER A 364 -35.84 -13.52 65.50
C SER A 364 -35.18 -12.75 64.36
N THR A 365 -35.13 -13.35 63.18
CA THR A 365 -34.33 -12.89 62.05
C THR A 365 -35.24 -12.47 60.90
N ALA A 366 -35.05 -11.25 60.41
CA ALA A 366 -35.68 -10.79 59.17
C ALA A 366 -34.94 -11.43 57.98
N ALA A 367 -35.64 -12.23 57.19
CA ALA A 367 -35.22 -12.58 55.85
C ALA A 367 -35.81 -11.57 54.87
N THR A 368 -35.01 -11.06 53.93
CA THR A 368 -35.41 -10.00 52.99
C THR A 368 -35.10 -10.38 51.56
N ALA A 369 -36.06 -10.18 50.67
CA ALA A 369 -35.87 -10.24 49.23
C ALA A 369 -36.02 -8.84 48.65
N THR A 370 -35.04 -8.37 47.90
CA THR A 370 -35.12 -7.10 47.17
C THR A 370 -35.28 -7.40 45.70
N LEU A 371 -36.38 -6.93 45.12
CA LEU A 371 -36.66 -6.95 43.70
C LEU A 371 -36.16 -5.66 43.07
N THR A 372 -35.38 -5.77 42.00
CA THR A 372 -34.92 -4.65 41.19
C THR A 372 -35.58 -4.73 39.82
N ILE A 373 -36.28 -3.67 39.40
CA ILE A 373 -36.80 -3.50 38.04
C ILE A 373 -36.25 -2.18 37.50
N GLY A 374 -35.50 -2.21 36.39
CA GLY A 374 -35.00 -0.98 35.76
C GLY A 374 -34.09 -0.13 36.66
N GLY A 375 -33.47 -0.72 37.68
CA GLY A 375 -32.70 -0.02 38.72
C GLY A 375 -33.51 0.45 39.95
N VAL A 376 -34.85 0.41 39.88
CA VAL A 376 -35.74 0.75 41.00
C VAL A 376 -35.95 -0.47 41.90
N ASN A 377 -35.81 -0.28 43.20
CA ASN A 377 -35.79 -1.35 44.20
C ASN A 377 -37.03 -1.35 45.09
N GLY A 378 -37.67 -2.53 45.23
CA GLY A 378 -38.71 -2.80 46.23
C GLY A 378 -38.32 -3.99 47.10
N THR A 379 -38.25 -3.79 48.42
CA THR A 379 -37.87 -4.84 49.38
C THR A 379 -39.10 -5.45 50.07
N PHE A 380 -39.16 -6.77 50.11
CA PHE A 380 -40.09 -7.58 50.90
C PHE A 380 -39.34 -8.21 52.09
N SER A 381 -39.97 -8.25 53.26
CA SER A 381 -39.34 -8.70 54.51
C SER A 381 -40.25 -9.64 55.29
N VAL A 382 -39.68 -10.72 55.83
CA VAL A 382 -40.37 -11.73 56.64
C VAL A 382 -39.55 -12.04 57.90
N THR A 383 -40.06 -11.68 59.07
CA THR A 383 -39.36 -11.83 60.37
C THR A 383 -39.91 -12.98 61.20
N THR A 384 -39.03 -13.78 61.81
CA THR A 384 -39.34 -15.05 62.50
C THR A 384 -39.47 -14.97 64.04
N GLN A 385 -40.02 -16.02 64.65
CA GLN A 385 -40.12 -16.30 66.12
C GLN A 385 -38.72 -16.53 66.76
N ALA A 386 -38.49 -16.63 68.10
CA ALA A 386 -37.15 -16.47 68.80
C ALA A 386 -36.29 -17.73 69.23
N ALA A 387 -34.96 -17.58 69.50
CA ALA A 387 -33.84 -18.52 69.09
C ALA A 387 -32.99 -19.37 70.12
N PRO A 388 -32.49 -20.58 69.69
CA PRO A 388 -31.28 -21.33 70.21
C PRO A 388 -30.11 -21.55 69.15
N ALA A 389 -28.97 -22.24 69.46
CA ALA A 389 -27.60 -22.03 68.81
C ALA A 389 -26.72 -23.30 68.31
N PRO A 390 -25.38 -23.26 67.91
CA PRO A 390 -24.71 -23.67 66.59
C PRO A 390 -23.41 -24.62 66.65
N VAL A 391 -22.37 -24.84 65.76
CA VAL A 391 -21.96 -25.04 64.28
C VAL A 391 -20.39 -25.36 64.16
N TYR A 392 -19.73 -25.98 63.09
CA TYR A 392 -18.29 -25.77 62.58
C TYR A 392 -17.73 -26.50 61.25
N TYR A 393 -16.38 -26.47 60.89
CA TYR A 393 -15.65 -26.46 59.51
C TYR A 393 -14.30 -27.32 59.24
N ASP A 394 -13.60 -27.27 58.03
CA ASP A 394 -12.29 -27.99 57.59
C ASP A 394 -11.46 -27.47 56.27
N PRO A 395 -10.14 -27.83 55.90
CA PRO A 395 -9.23 -27.24 54.79
C PRO A 395 -8.25 -28.12 53.83
N PRO A 396 -7.39 -27.57 52.85
CA PRO A 396 -6.63 -28.29 51.72
C PRO A 396 -5.05 -28.10 51.41
N ALA A 397 -4.49 -28.29 50.16
CA ALA A 397 -3.12 -28.87 49.76
C ALA A 397 -2.18 -28.24 48.57
N PRO A 398 -0.95 -28.79 48.15
CA PRO A 398 0.20 -28.12 47.38
C PRO A 398 0.72 -28.60 45.92
N THR A 399 2.06 -28.63 45.56
CA THR A 399 2.68 -28.15 44.21
C THR A 399 3.69 -28.94 43.21
N LEU A 400 5.06 -28.82 43.24
CA LEU A 400 6.02 -28.57 42.04
C LEU A 400 7.06 -29.68 41.48
N ILE A 401 7.78 -29.50 40.30
CA ILE A 401 8.68 -30.49 39.54
C ILE A 401 10.01 -29.95 38.86
N ASN A 402 11.04 -30.81 38.60
CA ASN A 402 12.29 -30.60 37.79
C ASN A 402 12.79 -31.87 37.01
N ALA A 403 13.58 -31.76 35.92
CA ALA A 403 14.01 -32.90 35.05
C ALA A 403 15.53 -32.96 34.65
N PRO A 404 16.27 -34.07 34.92
CA PRO A 404 17.72 -34.19 34.69
C PRO A 404 18.14 -34.87 33.37
N ALA A 405 19.43 -34.73 33.01
CA ALA A 405 20.03 -35.33 31.81
C ALA A 405 20.13 -36.87 31.87
N GLY A 406 19.98 -37.55 30.73
CA GLY A 406 20.13 -39.00 30.59
C GLY A 406 19.03 -39.87 31.23
N VAL A 407 18.04 -39.27 31.89
CA VAL A 407 16.93 -39.97 32.58
C VAL A 407 15.62 -39.68 31.85
N GLU A 408 14.75 -40.69 31.74
CA GLU A 408 13.38 -40.49 31.28
C GLU A 408 12.51 -39.87 32.37
N THR A 409 12.08 -38.63 32.17
CA THR A 409 11.14 -37.94 33.07
C THR A 409 9.73 -38.00 32.51
N MET A 410 8.82 -38.63 33.25
CA MET A 410 7.41 -38.80 32.88
C MET A 410 6.60 -37.56 33.24
N LEU A 411 5.82 -37.02 32.29
CA LEU A 411 4.95 -35.87 32.51
C LEU A 411 3.47 -36.30 32.56
N THR A 412 2.78 -36.05 33.68
CA THR A 412 1.42 -36.57 33.94
C THR A 412 0.41 -35.54 34.47
N GLY A 413 0.81 -34.30 34.70
CA GLY A 413 -0.06 -33.21 35.17
C GLY A 413 0.39 -31.84 34.62
N THR A 414 -0.18 -30.75 35.14
CA THR A 414 0.04 -29.37 34.65
C THR A 414 1.26 -28.65 35.24
N THR A 415 1.98 -29.29 36.15
CA THR A 415 3.09 -28.70 36.90
C THR A 415 4.27 -28.28 35.99
N PRO A 416 4.83 -27.06 36.12
CA PRO A 416 5.97 -26.61 35.30
C PRO A 416 7.25 -27.44 35.47
N VAL A 417 8.10 -27.42 34.45
CA VAL A 417 9.31 -28.26 34.34
C VAL A 417 10.51 -27.43 33.85
N THR A 418 11.70 -27.69 34.40
CA THR A 418 12.99 -27.27 33.83
C THR A 418 13.75 -28.52 33.37
N ALA A 419 14.30 -28.51 32.15
CA ALA A 419 14.88 -29.69 31.50
C ALA A 419 16.34 -29.46 31.08
N ALA A 420 17.26 -30.24 31.65
CA ALA A 420 18.69 -30.13 31.34
C ALA A 420 19.03 -30.63 29.92
N PRO A 421 20.11 -30.13 29.27
CA PRO A 421 20.61 -30.67 28.00
C PRO A 421 20.83 -32.19 28.06
N GLY A 422 20.42 -32.92 27.02
CA GLY A 422 20.48 -34.38 27.00
C GLY A 422 19.47 -35.09 27.93
N SER A 423 18.48 -34.40 28.48
CA SER A 423 17.34 -35.04 29.17
C SER A 423 16.37 -35.71 28.19
N ILE A 424 15.59 -36.68 28.68
CA ILE A 424 14.55 -37.36 27.90
C ILE A 424 13.20 -37.10 28.58
N LEU A 425 12.31 -36.36 27.91
CA LEU A 425 10.96 -36.11 28.41
C LEU A 425 9.97 -37.03 27.72
N VAL A 426 9.17 -37.75 28.51
CA VAL A 426 8.24 -38.77 28.03
C VAL A 426 6.82 -38.40 28.43
N ILE A 427 5.91 -38.41 27.46
CA ILE A 427 4.50 -38.10 27.67
C ILE A 427 3.69 -39.40 27.48
N PRO A 428 3.18 -40.00 28.57
CA PRO A 428 2.33 -41.19 28.48
C PRO A 428 1.05 -40.95 27.69
N ALA A 429 0.55 -41.97 27.02
CA ALA A 429 -0.73 -41.90 26.31
C ALA A 429 -1.86 -41.55 27.30
N GLY A 430 -2.65 -40.53 26.97
CA GLY A 430 -3.74 -40.03 27.82
C GLY A 430 -3.35 -39.07 28.95
N ALA A 431 -2.07 -38.73 29.12
CA ALA A 431 -1.63 -37.80 30.16
C ALA A 431 -2.17 -36.36 29.94
N ASN A 432 -2.71 -35.73 30.99
CA ASN A 432 -3.20 -34.35 30.92
C ASN A 432 -2.08 -33.34 31.23
N VAL A 433 -1.25 -33.08 30.22
CA VAL A 433 -0.09 -32.18 30.27
C VAL A 433 -0.31 -30.86 29.51
N ALA A 434 -1.56 -30.52 29.20
CA ALA A 434 -1.87 -29.25 28.54
C ALA A 434 -1.61 -28.07 29.50
N GLY A 435 -0.87 -27.06 29.04
CA GLY A 435 -0.46 -25.91 29.84
C GLY A 435 0.88 -26.07 30.58
N VAL A 436 1.51 -27.25 30.56
CA VAL A 436 2.86 -27.43 31.11
C VAL A 436 3.85 -26.55 30.35
N ALA A 437 4.54 -25.67 31.08
CA ALA A 437 5.69 -24.93 30.60
C ALA A 437 6.97 -25.72 30.86
N ILE A 438 7.82 -25.85 29.84
CA ILE A 438 9.08 -26.59 29.86
C ILE A 438 10.20 -25.63 29.46
N THR A 439 11.13 -25.37 30.38
CA THR A 439 12.27 -24.47 30.15
C THR A 439 13.47 -25.25 29.64
N LEU A 440 13.97 -24.88 28.46
CA LEU A 440 15.21 -25.36 27.86
C LEU A 440 16.30 -24.29 28.04
N PRO A 441 17.39 -24.54 28.81
CA PRO A 441 18.40 -23.53 29.07
C PRO A 441 19.29 -23.24 27.84
N ALA A 442 19.84 -22.03 27.80
CA ALA A 442 20.75 -21.55 26.77
C ALA A 442 22.05 -22.40 26.65
N PRO A 443 22.64 -22.55 25.44
CA PRO A 443 23.94 -23.19 25.27
C PRO A 443 25.07 -22.41 25.98
N SER A 444 25.64 -23.01 27.03
CA SER A 444 26.75 -22.41 27.77
C SER A 444 28.02 -22.31 26.93
N GLY A 445 28.47 -21.09 26.62
CA GLY A 445 29.80 -20.83 26.05
C GLY A 445 29.97 -21.12 24.55
N GLY A 446 28.89 -21.26 23.78
CA GLY A 446 28.96 -21.39 22.31
C GLY A 446 29.33 -22.80 21.79
N SER A 447 29.45 -23.79 22.67
CA SER A 447 29.54 -25.20 22.27
C SER A 447 28.17 -25.77 21.88
N SER A 448 28.15 -26.80 21.03
CA SER A 448 26.94 -27.55 20.70
C SER A 448 26.31 -28.17 21.96
N SER A 449 25.09 -27.76 22.29
CA SER A 449 24.33 -28.32 23.42
C SER A 449 23.74 -29.68 23.06
N ALA A 450 23.83 -30.66 23.96
CA ALA A 450 23.19 -31.95 23.78
C ALA A 450 21.66 -31.79 23.68
N PRO A 451 21.00 -32.38 22.66
CA PRO A 451 19.57 -32.18 22.44
C PRO A 451 18.73 -32.78 23.57
N VAL A 452 17.68 -32.06 23.96
CA VAL A 452 16.61 -32.65 24.78
C VAL A 452 15.75 -33.51 23.87
N THR A 453 15.50 -34.76 24.28
CA THR A 453 14.72 -35.73 23.49
C THR A 453 13.30 -35.78 24.03
N PHE A 454 12.30 -35.49 23.20
CA PHE A 454 10.89 -35.66 23.55
C PHE A 454 10.33 -36.92 22.91
N LYS A 455 9.60 -37.72 23.69
CA LYS A 455 8.85 -38.89 23.24
C LYS A 455 7.36 -38.65 23.46
N ILE A 456 6.59 -38.54 22.37
CA ILE A 456 5.15 -38.23 22.39
C ILE A 456 4.42 -39.23 21.49
N GLY A 457 3.66 -40.16 22.08
CA GLY A 457 2.81 -41.09 21.32
C GLY A 457 3.54 -41.99 20.30
N GLY A 458 4.84 -42.18 20.45
CA GLY A 458 5.70 -42.91 19.50
C GLY A 458 6.57 -42.01 18.60
N LEU A 459 6.23 -40.73 18.45
CA LEU A 459 7.10 -39.74 17.81
C LEU A 459 8.28 -39.41 18.72
N THR A 460 9.48 -39.29 18.15
CA THR A 460 10.70 -38.85 18.83
C THR A 460 11.20 -37.57 18.18
N LEU A 461 11.33 -36.49 18.96
CA LEU A 461 11.84 -35.18 18.52
C LEU A 461 13.10 -34.81 19.29
N THR A 462 14.07 -34.19 18.60
CA THR A 462 15.27 -33.60 19.21
C THR A 462 15.20 -32.09 19.19
N LEU A 463 15.45 -31.47 20.35
CA LEU A 463 15.22 -30.05 20.62
C LEU A 463 16.49 -29.40 21.17
N VAL A 464 16.93 -28.31 20.55
CA VAL A 464 18.12 -27.54 20.98
C VAL A 464 17.77 -26.06 21.03
N ALA A 465 17.93 -25.41 22.19
CA ALA A 465 17.84 -23.95 22.29
C ALA A 465 19.01 -23.31 21.54
N THR A 466 18.76 -22.30 20.70
CA THR A 466 19.78 -21.70 19.82
C THR A 466 20.20 -20.28 20.22
N GLY A 467 19.76 -19.80 21.38
CA GLY A 467 20.05 -18.46 21.88
C GLY A 467 19.91 -18.40 23.41
N ALA A 468 19.11 -17.46 23.91
CA ALA A 468 18.68 -17.42 25.31
C ALA A 468 17.78 -18.61 25.68
N ASP A 469 17.46 -18.75 26.97
CA ASP A 469 16.56 -19.78 27.49
C ASP A 469 15.22 -19.82 26.71
N THR A 470 14.87 -21.00 26.21
CA THR A 470 13.72 -21.22 25.34
C THR A 470 12.63 -21.94 26.12
N VAL A 471 11.52 -21.25 26.41
CA VAL A 471 10.37 -21.87 27.09
C VAL A 471 9.38 -22.38 26.06
N VAL A 472 9.03 -23.66 26.14
CA VAL A 472 8.06 -24.35 25.29
C VAL A 472 6.88 -24.81 26.13
N THR A 473 5.66 -24.50 25.69
CA THR A 473 4.43 -24.97 26.34
C THR A 473 3.79 -26.12 25.57
N LEU A 474 3.28 -27.12 26.28
CA LEU A 474 2.47 -28.18 25.71
C LEU A 474 1.02 -27.72 25.56
N LYS A 475 0.46 -27.80 24.34
CA LYS A 475 -0.94 -27.44 24.06
C LYS A 475 -1.67 -28.61 23.40
N LYS A 476 -2.92 -28.86 23.81
CA LYS A 476 -3.85 -29.69 23.04
C LYS A 476 -4.47 -28.85 21.93
N VAL A 477 -4.51 -29.36 20.71
CA VAL A 477 -5.26 -28.76 19.60
C VAL A 477 -5.90 -29.84 18.74
N THR A 478 -7.11 -29.60 18.24
CA THR A 478 -7.83 -30.54 17.37
C THR A 478 -7.33 -30.44 15.93
N ILE A 479 -6.71 -31.49 15.42
CA ILE A 479 -6.26 -31.61 14.02
C ILE A 479 -7.18 -32.63 13.33
N ASN A 480 -7.89 -32.22 12.28
CA ASN A 480 -8.80 -33.09 11.51
C ASN A 480 -9.79 -33.91 12.37
N GLY A 481 -10.25 -33.36 13.49
CA GLY A 481 -11.15 -34.02 14.45
C GLY A 481 -10.47 -34.80 15.57
N VAL A 482 -9.14 -34.91 15.58
CA VAL A 482 -8.35 -35.65 16.60
C VAL A 482 -7.65 -34.68 17.54
N GLU A 483 -7.84 -34.80 18.86
CA GLU A 483 -7.00 -34.11 19.84
C GLU A 483 -5.54 -34.54 19.70
N THR A 484 -4.66 -33.60 19.35
CA THR A 484 -3.22 -33.82 19.23
C THR A 484 -2.48 -32.87 20.17
N LEU A 485 -1.40 -33.36 20.77
CA LEU A 485 -0.54 -32.55 21.63
C LEU A 485 0.58 -31.91 20.80
N VAL A 486 0.76 -30.59 20.90
CA VAL A 486 1.76 -29.81 20.15
C VAL A 486 2.67 -29.03 21.09
N LEU A 487 3.89 -28.76 20.61
CA LEU A 487 4.88 -27.91 21.27
C LEU A 487 4.74 -26.47 20.75
N ALA A 488 4.42 -25.53 21.64
CA ALA A 488 4.33 -24.11 21.31
C ALA A 488 5.48 -23.35 21.98
N VAL A 489 6.43 -22.87 21.19
CA VAL A 489 7.51 -21.99 21.67
C VAL A 489 6.88 -20.69 22.15
N THR A 490 7.17 -20.31 23.40
CA THR A 490 6.62 -19.11 24.07
C THR A 490 7.68 -18.05 24.37
N SER A 491 8.96 -18.43 24.31
CA SER A 491 10.11 -17.52 24.33
C SER A 491 11.34 -18.23 23.76
N GLY A 492 12.35 -17.46 23.35
CA GLY A 492 13.62 -17.98 22.85
C GLY A 492 13.58 -18.47 21.39
N SER A 493 14.53 -19.31 21.02
CA SER A 493 14.70 -19.86 19.67
C SER A 493 15.13 -21.32 19.72
N LEU A 494 14.68 -22.11 18.74
CA LEU A 494 14.64 -23.56 18.84
C LEU A 494 15.00 -24.24 17.52
N ALA A 495 16.06 -25.06 17.50
CA ALA A 495 16.32 -25.98 16.41
C ALA A 495 15.59 -27.31 16.63
N LEU A 496 15.03 -27.84 15.55
CA LEU A 496 14.25 -29.08 15.48
C LEU A 496 14.69 -29.88 14.26
N SER A 497 14.79 -31.20 14.43
CA SER A 497 15.09 -32.14 13.34
C SER A 497 14.37 -33.48 13.56
N ALA A 498 14.03 -34.16 12.47
CA ALA A 498 13.46 -35.50 12.50
C ALA A 498 13.94 -36.36 11.31
N PRO A 499 13.93 -37.70 11.44
CA PRO A 499 14.17 -38.62 10.33
C PRO A 499 13.16 -38.46 9.18
N ALA A 500 13.52 -38.97 8.00
CA ALA A 500 12.69 -38.89 6.79
C ALA A 500 11.25 -39.37 7.00
N GLY A 501 10.28 -38.62 6.45
CA GLY A 501 8.85 -38.92 6.52
C GLY A 501 8.18 -38.70 7.88
N GLN A 502 8.92 -38.36 8.94
CA GLN A 502 8.35 -38.10 10.27
C GLN A 502 7.79 -36.66 10.39
N PRO A 503 6.67 -36.44 11.10
CA PRO A 503 6.23 -35.10 11.48
C PRO A 503 7.27 -34.37 12.33
N LEU A 504 7.59 -33.12 12.00
CA LEU A 504 8.45 -32.25 12.82
C LEU A 504 7.63 -31.46 13.85
N LEU A 505 6.58 -30.78 13.38
CA LEU A 505 5.74 -29.91 14.22
C LEU A 505 4.39 -29.67 13.54
N THR A 506 3.35 -29.37 14.33
CA THR A 506 2.15 -28.68 13.83
C THR A 506 2.03 -27.30 14.46
N LEU A 507 1.96 -26.27 13.63
CA LEU A 507 1.79 -24.87 14.05
C LEU A 507 0.37 -24.68 14.59
N ASN A 508 0.21 -24.55 15.91
CA ASN A 508 -1.06 -24.29 16.59
C ASN A 508 -2.26 -25.12 16.05
N GLY A 509 -2.03 -26.40 15.71
CA GLY A 509 -3.01 -27.33 15.11
C GLY A 509 -3.39 -27.09 13.63
N SER A 510 -2.88 -26.03 13.01
CA SER A 510 -3.30 -25.54 11.70
C SER A 510 -2.49 -26.04 10.51
N ALA A 511 -1.16 -26.06 10.64
CA ALA A 511 -0.23 -26.40 9.56
C ALA A 511 0.76 -27.45 10.06
N THR A 512 0.77 -28.64 9.48
CA THR A 512 1.73 -29.70 9.83
C THR A 512 2.93 -29.63 8.89
N LEU A 513 4.13 -29.69 9.47
CA LEU A 513 5.41 -29.82 8.78
C LEU A 513 5.92 -31.25 8.95
N THR A 514 6.22 -31.94 7.85
CA THR A 514 6.78 -33.30 7.81
C THR A 514 8.16 -33.28 7.18
N ALA A 515 9.12 -34.04 7.71
CA ALA A 515 10.44 -34.22 7.10
C ALA A 515 10.34 -34.82 5.69
N GLY A 516 11.08 -34.26 4.73
CA GLY A 516 11.25 -34.83 3.40
C GLY A 516 12.05 -36.14 3.40
N ASP A 517 12.23 -36.74 2.22
CA ASP A 517 12.81 -38.09 2.06
C ASP A 517 14.27 -38.21 2.52
N ASN A 518 14.99 -37.08 2.58
CA ASN A 518 16.37 -36.98 3.09
C ASN A 518 16.43 -36.46 4.54
N GLY A 519 15.31 -36.51 5.27
CA GLY A 519 15.13 -35.83 6.55
C GLY A 519 14.78 -34.34 6.38
N GLY A 520 14.45 -33.71 7.51
CA GLY A 520 14.17 -32.28 7.58
C GLY A 520 14.74 -31.68 8.87
N ALA A 521 15.41 -30.54 8.74
CA ALA A 521 15.87 -29.73 9.87
C ALA A 521 15.37 -28.29 9.68
N VAL A 522 14.91 -27.68 10.77
CA VAL A 522 14.36 -26.33 10.79
C VAL A 522 14.79 -25.60 12.07
N SER A 523 14.75 -24.28 12.02
CA SER A 523 14.84 -23.41 13.19
C SER A 523 13.56 -22.58 13.32
N PHE A 524 13.02 -22.55 14.53
CA PHE A 524 11.82 -21.84 14.91
C PHE A 524 12.15 -20.62 15.77
N SER A 525 11.46 -19.52 15.48
CA SER A 525 11.40 -18.32 16.31
C SER A 525 9.93 -17.95 16.53
N ALA A 526 9.57 -17.64 17.79
CA ALA A 526 8.22 -17.19 18.15
C ALA A 526 8.18 -15.66 18.22
N GLY A 527 7.10 -15.07 17.70
CA GLY A 527 6.75 -13.67 17.92
C GLY A 527 6.05 -13.49 19.27
N GLY A 528 6.18 -12.29 19.86
CA GLY A 528 5.51 -11.95 21.12
C GLY A 528 3.98 -11.88 21.05
N ASP A 529 3.42 -11.95 19.84
CA ASP A 529 2.00 -12.03 19.50
C ASP A 529 1.46 -13.47 19.39
N GLY A 530 2.35 -14.48 19.43
CA GLY A 530 2.04 -15.89 19.21
C GLY A 530 2.16 -16.36 17.75
N GLY A 531 2.54 -15.47 16.82
CA GLY A 531 3.01 -15.84 15.49
C GLY A 531 4.47 -16.28 15.51
N GLY A 532 5.15 -16.25 14.36
CA GLY A 532 6.58 -16.54 14.29
C GLY A 532 7.12 -16.81 12.90
N SER A 533 8.34 -17.36 12.83
CA SER A 533 8.94 -17.81 11.57
C SER A 533 9.68 -19.15 11.69
N ILE A 534 9.80 -19.81 10.54
CA ILE A 534 10.40 -21.13 10.35
C ILE A 534 11.43 -21.03 9.23
N ALA A 535 12.72 -21.07 9.57
CA ALA A 535 13.78 -21.16 8.57
C ALA A 535 14.20 -22.62 8.42
N VAL A 536 14.10 -23.18 7.21
CA VAL A 536 14.52 -24.56 6.93
C VAL A 536 16.05 -24.59 6.89
N THR A 537 16.68 -25.40 7.73
CA THR A 537 18.16 -25.44 7.89
C THR A 537 18.82 -26.64 7.22
N GLY A 538 18.05 -27.66 6.83
CA GLY A 538 18.57 -28.82 6.11
C GLY A 538 17.47 -29.70 5.50
N GLY A 539 17.80 -30.32 4.36
CA GLY A 539 16.85 -31.16 3.61
C GLY A 539 15.68 -30.35 3.05
N TYR A 540 14.47 -30.87 3.22
CA TYR A 540 13.23 -30.16 2.92
C TYR A 540 12.12 -30.60 3.88
N VAL A 541 11.06 -29.81 4.00
CA VAL A 541 9.83 -30.18 4.72
C VAL A 541 8.61 -30.09 3.80
N VAL A 542 7.59 -30.91 4.08
CA VAL A 542 6.29 -30.90 3.39
C VAL A 542 5.25 -30.23 4.29
N LEU A 543 4.49 -29.29 3.74
CA LEU A 543 3.36 -28.63 4.39
C LEU A 543 2.06 -29.39 4.15
N SER A 544 1.15 -29.38 5.14
CA SER A 544 -0.22 -29.84 4.94
C SER A 544 -0.99 -28.92 3.97
N ALA A 545 -1.96 -29.48 3.24
CA ALA A 545 -2.75 -28.75 2.22
C ALA A 545 -3.53 -27.53 2.77
N ASN A 546 -3.77 -27.49 4.08
CA ASN A 546 -4.42 -26.41 4.80
C ASN A 546 -3.44 -25.44 5.49
N ALA A 547 -2.13 -25.50 5.20
CA ALA A 547 -1.11 -24.79 5.97
C ALA A 547 -1.15 -23.26 5.82
N PHE A 548 -1.61 -22.74 4.69
CA PHE A 548 -1.65 -21.31 4.39
C PHE A 548 -2.93 -20.63 4.89
N ALA A 549 -2.84 -19.32 5.17
CA ALA A 549 -3.99 -18.51 5.57
C ALA A 549 -4.99 -18.30 4.42
N SER A 550 -4.53 -18.37 3.17
CA SER A 550 -5.32 -18.39 1.95
C SER A 550 -5.07 -19.69 1.19
N THR A 551 -6.12 -20.26 0.59
CA THR A 551 -6.03 -21.47 -0.27
C THR A 551 -5.06 -21.27 -1.43
N ASN A 552 -4.91 -20.04 -1.91
CA ASN A 552 -4.02 -19.71 -3.02
C ASN A 552 -2.53 -19.91 -2.63
N GLY A 553 -2.15 -19.74 -1.36
CA GLY A 553 -0.75 -19.83 -0.94
C GLY A 553 -0.19 -21.25 -1.04
N PHE A 554 -1.01 -22.24 -0.68
CA PHE A 554 -0.66 -23.65 -0.88
C PHE A 554 -0.62 -24.01 -2.37
N ALA A 555 -1.52 -23.43 -3.17
CA ALA A 555 -1.47 -23.61 -4.61
C ALA A 555 -0.17 -23.04 -5.20
N THR A 556 0.27 -21.83 -4.83
CA THR A 556 1.47 -21.17 -5.40
C THR A 556 2.77 -21.92 -5.13
N ILE A 557 2.95 -22.52 -3.95
CA ILE A 557 4.15 -23.28 -3.60
C ILE A 557 4.04 -24.72 -4.12
N LYS A 558 4.88 -25.08 -5.11
CA LYS A 558 4.80 -26.41 -5.73
C LYS A 558 5.00 -27.54 -4.70
N ASP A 559 4.15 -28.56 -4.82
CA ASP A 559 4.10 -29.78 -3.99
C ASP A 559 3.97 -29.53 -2.48
N GLY A 560 3.62 -28.29 -2.06
CA GLY A 560 3.58 -27.89 -0.66
C GLY A 560 4.93 -27.96 0.06
N LYS A 561 6.06 -28.04 -0.66
CA LYS A 561 7.39 -28.23 -0.05
C LYS A 561 8.02 -26.90 0.36
N LEU A 562 8.85 -26.91 1.40
CA LEU A 562 9.83 -25.85 1.72
C LEU A 562 11.24 -26.45 1.78
N TYR A 563 12.23 -25.79 1.19
CA TYR A 563 13.60 -26.27 1.04
C TYR A 563 14.59 -25.50 1.92
N ALA A 564 15.74 -26.12 2.22
CA ALA A 564 16.79 -25.50 3.03
C ALA A 564 17.17 -24.08 2.55
N GLY A 565 17.12 -23.11 3.47
CA GLY A 565 17.34 -21.68 3.27
C GLY A 565 16.06 -20.84 3.19
N GLU A 566 14.93 -21.44 2.80
CA GLU A 566 13.63 -20.76 2.73
C GLU A 566 13.09 -20.47 4.14
N ILE A 567 12.30 -19.39 4.26
CA ILE A 567 11.75 -18.94 5.55
C ILE A 567 10.24 -18.71 5.44
N ALA A 568 9.44 -19.47 6.19
CA ALA A 568 8.00 -19.28 6.26
C ALA A 568 7.60 -18.48 7.51
N ALA A 569 6.80 -17.43 7.33
CA ALA A 569 6.17 -16.67 8.42
C ALA A 569 4.77 -17.22 8.70
N PHE A 570 4.38 -17.30 9.97
CA PHE A 570 3.05 -17.77 10.39
C PHE A 570 2.40 -16.86 11.42
N ASN A 571 1.06 -16.79 11.37
CA ASN A 571 0.23 -16.00 12.29
C ASN A 571 -0.10 -16.77 13.59
N PRO A 572 -0.71 -16.12 14.60
CA PRO A 572 -1.08 -16.78 15.86
C PRO A 572 -2.05 -17.98 15.71
N ALA A 573 -2.79 -18.08 14.59
CA ALA A 573 -3.62 -19.25 14.28
C ALA A 573 -2.82 -20.42 13.69
N GLY A 574 -1.49 -20.32 13.57
CA GLY A 574 -0.62 -21.34 12.98
C GLY A 574 -0.76 -21.48 11.46
N LYS A 575 -1.25 -20.45 10.78
CA LYS A 575 -1.34 -20.42 9.31
C LYS A 575 -0.16 -19.64 8.74
N ILE A 576 0.46 -20.19 7.71
CA ILE A 576 1.51 -19.51 6.94
C ILE A 576 0.88 -18.32 6.22
N THR A 577 1.43 -17.13 6.48
CA THR A 577 1.03 -15.87 5.84
C THR A 577 1.90 -15.58 4.63
N GLY A 578 3.18 -15.93 4.69
CA GLY A 578 4.08 -15.84 3.54
C GLY A 578 5.34 -16.68 3.66
N VAL A 579 6.07 -16.82 2.55
CA VAL A 579 7.29 -17.64 2.43
C VAL A 579 8.34 -16.88 1.65
N ARG A 580 9.51 -16.62 2.24
CA ARG A 580 10.70 -16.24 1.47
C ARG A 580 11.22 -17.45 0.70
N LEU A 581 11.37 -17.29 -0.61
CA LEU A 581 11.98 -18.27 -1.50
C LEU A 581 13.51 -18.09 -1.55
N GLY A 582 14.21 -19.20 -1.79
CA GLY A 582 15.66 -19.23 -1.88
C GLY A 582 16.38 -19.25 -0.53
N SER A 583 17.69 -19.39 -0.62
CA SER A 583 18.66 -19.64 0.44
C SER A 583 19.73 -18.56 0.46
N SER A 584 20.21 -18.18 1.64
CA SER A 584 21.37 -17.29 1.79
C SER A 584 22.71 -17.93 1.37
N ALA A 585 22.68 -19.14 0.81
CA ALA A 585 23.86 -19.93 0.46
C ALA A 585 24.18 -19.96 -1.06
N GLY A 586 23.27 -19.48 -1.93
CA GLY A 586 23.55 -19.35 -3.36
C GLY A 586 23.58 -20.66 -4.15
N SER A 587 22.65 -21.59 -3.90
CA SER A 587 22.56 -22.91 -4.57
C SER A 587 22.17 -22.87 -6.07
N GLY A 588 21.69 -21.73 -6.57
CA GLY A 588 21.14 -21.58 -7.93
C GLY A 588 19.65 -21.93 -8.05
N SER A 589 18.90 -21.78 -6.96
CA SER A 589 17.43 -21.92 -6.87
C SER A 589 16.72 -20.57 -7.02
N LEU A 590 15.40 -20.58 -7.29
CA LEU A 590 14.58 -19.36 -7.35
C LEU A 590 14.67 -18.60 -6.01
N GLY A 591 15.08 -17.33 -6.06
CA GLY A 591 15.26 -16.49 -4.86
C GLY A 591 16.64 -16.56 -4.21
N ASP A 592 17.52 -17.49 -4.60
CA ASP A 592 18.91 -17.48 -4.15
C ASP A 592 19.65 -16.23 -4.65
N PRO A 593 20.60 -15.67 -3.89
CA PRO A 593 21.54 -14.68 -4.42
C PRO A 593 22.29 -15.21 -5.64
N LEU A 594 22.17 -14.52 -6.77
CA LEU A 594 22.94 -14.79 -7.96
C LEU A 594 24.40 -14.43 -7.70
N LYS A 595 25.33 -15.34 -8.04
CA LYS A 595 26.76 -15.09 -7.92
C LYS A 595 27.26 -14.24 -9.09
N LEU A 596 27.24 -12.92 -8.91
CA LEU A 596 27.64 -11.93 -9.90
C LEU A 596 29.14 -12.01 -10.23
N ALA A 597 29.49 -11.69 -11.48
CA ALA A 597 30.87 -11.74 -11.97
C ALA A 597 31.70 -10.56 -11.44
N THR A 598 32.90 -10.84 -10.90
CA THR A 598 33.84 -9.80 -10.48
C THR A 598 34.59 -9.25 -11.69
N GLN A 599 34.54 -7.93 -11.93
CA GLN A 599 35.27 -7.27 -13.01
C GLN A 599 36.07 -6.07 -12.49
N ALA A 600 37.26 -5.83 -13.05
CA ALA A 600 38.03 -4.63 -12.78
C ALA A 600 37.21 -3.35 -13.11
N GLY A 601 37.21 -2.40 -12.17
CA GLY A 601 36.42 -1.16 -12.27
C GLY A 601 34.94 -1.29 -11.89
N LEU A 602 34.46 -2.48 -11.50
CA LEU A 602 33.08 -2.74 -11.06
C LEU A 602 33.06 -3.34 -9.64
N GLU A 603 32.35 -2.69 -8.73
CA GLU A 603 32.07 -3.15 -7.37
C GLU A 603 30.56 -3.38 -7.24
N VAL A 604 30.10 -4.62 -7.21
CA VAL A 604 28.67 -4.90 -6.98
C VAL A 604 28.41 -5.16 -5.51
N LYS A 605 27.57 -4.32 -4.91
CA LYS A 605 27.00 -4.47 -3.56
C LYS A 605 25.59 -5.05 -3.60
N ALA A 606 24.96 -5.08 -4.76
CA ALA A 606 23.61 -5.56 -4.93
C ALA A 606 23.48 -7.07 -4.68
N VAL A 607 22.59 -7.44 -3.75
CA VAL A 607 22.12 -8.82 -3.58
C VAL A 607 20.92 -9.05 -4.50
N THR A 608 21.19 -9.55 -5.71
CA THR A 608 20.19 -9.82 -6.74
C THR A 608 19.74 -11.28 -6.71
N PRO A 609 18.43 -11.60 -6.61
CA PRO A 609 17.98 -12.98 -6.63
C PRO A 609 17.96 -13.59 -8.05
N VAL A 610 18.14 -14.90 -8.13
CA VAL A 610 17.94 -15.71 -9.35
C VAL A 610 16.45 -15.78 -9.69
N LEU A 611 16.09 -15.42 -10.92
CA LEU A 611 14.72 -15.49 -11.45
C LEU A 611 14.52 -16.55 -12.53
N GLN A 612 15.45 -16.66 -13.49
CA GLN A 612 15.23 -17.48 -14.68
C GLN A 612 15.40 -18.99 -14.47
N GLY A 613 14.66 -19.78 -15.27
CA GLY A 613 14.83 -21.23 -15.39
C GLY A 613 14.43 -22.07 -14.17
N LYS A 614 13.91 -21.45 -13.10
CA LYS A 614 13.61 -22.11 -11.81
C LYS A 614 12.14 -22.03 -11.39
N ALA A 615 11.26 -21.58 -12.28
CA ALA A 615 9.83 -21.45 -12.02
C ALA A 615 9.11 -22.76 -11.67
N ALA A 616 9.71 -23.92 -11.97
CA ALA A 616 9.23 -25.21 -11.46
C ALA A 616 9.23 -25.34 -9.91
N ARG A 617 9.66 -24.31 -9.17
CA ARG A 617 9.49 -24.13 -7.72
C ARG A 617 8.11 -23.59 -7.33
N ILE A 618 7.51 -22.76 -8.19
CA ILE A 618 6.12 -22.31 -8.10
C ILE A 618 5.23 -23.21 -8.97
N SER A 619 3.91 -23.20 -8.75
CA SER A 619 2.98 -24.12 -9.42
C SER A 619 2.53 -23.70 -10.82
N ALA A 620 2.71 -22.43 -11.18
CA ALA A 620 2.48 -21.97 -12.54
C ALA A 620 3.42 -22.71 -13.50
N THR A 621 2.88 -23.22 -14.60
CA THR A 621 3.69 -23.75 -15.72
C THR A 621 4.34 -22.64 -16.56
N GLU A 622 3.98 -21.38 -16.29
CA GLU A 622 4.63 -20.18 -16.80
C GLU A 622 5.96 -19.94 -16.07
N ASP A 623 7.01 -19.53 -16.79
CA ASP A 623 8.23 -19.11 -16.11
C ASP A 623 8.03 -17.76 -15.37
N PHE A 624 8.86 -17.46 -14.38
CA PHE A 624 8.69 -16.25 -13.56
C PHE A 624 8.70 -14.96 -14.41
N THR A 625 9.44 -14.94 -15.52
CA THR A 625 9.46 -13.84 -16.49
C THR A 625 8.15 -13.71 -17.25
N ALA A 626 7.47 -14.84 -17.54
CA ALA A 626 6.14 -14.86 -18.14
C ALA A 626 5.05 -14.43 -17.15
N ALA A 627 5.14 -14.84 -15.87
CA ALA A 627 4.26 -14.37 -14.80
C ALA A 627 4.37 -12.84 -14.59
N LEU A 628 5.60 -12.31 -14.62
CA LEU A 628 5.92 -10.88 -14.64
C LEU A 628 5.34 -10.18 -15.89
N ALA A 629 5.52 -10.76 -17.09
CA ALA A 629 4.96 -10.24 -18.34
C ALA A 629 3.43 -10.14 -18.29
N ALA A 630 2.76 -11.15 -17.74
CA ALA A 630 1.32 -11.16 -17.55
C ALA A 630 0.85 -10.10 -16.52
N SER A 631 1.60 -9.89 -15.43
CA SER A 631 1.32 -8.84 -14.44
C SER A 631 1.49 -7.42 -15.02
N LEU A 632 2.39 -7.24 -15.98
CA LEU A 632 2.60 -5.98 -16.72
C LEU A 632 1.50 -5.68 -17.77
N GLY A 633 0.65 -6.65 -18.14
CA GLY A 633 -0.50 -6.44 -19.02
C GLY A 633 -0.17 -5.97 -20.44
N LYS A 634 1.03 -6.26 -20.96
CA LYS A 634 1.50 -5.91 -22.31
C LYS A 634 2.13 -7.12 -23.01
N GLN A 635 2.18 -7.10 -24.34
CA GLN A 635 3.06 -8.02 -25.07
C GLN A 635 4.52 -7.60 -24.88
N VAL A 636 5.16 -8.18 -23.87
CA VAL A 636 6.61 -8.14 -23.66
C VAL A 636 7.22 -9.51 -23.92
N THR A 637 8.40 -9.54 -24.50
CA THR A 637 9.18 -10.77 -24.70
C THR A 637 10.24 -10.88 -23.61
N ALA A 638 10.25 -11.98 -22.87
CA ALA A 638 11.35 -12.30 -21.95
C ALA A 638 12.65 -12.49 -22.74
N LEU A 639 13.69 -11.69 -22.49
CA LEU A 639 14.97 -11.77 -23.23
C LEU A 639 16.07 -12.48 -22.45
N GLY A 640 16.10 -12.34 -21.12
CA GLY A 640 17.13 -12.95 -20.28
C GLY A 640 17.28 -12.27 -18.91
N GLN A 641 17.83 -12.99 -17.94
CA GLN A 641 18.56 -12.40 -16.82
C GLN A 641 20.06 -12.52 -17.14
N SER A 642 20.79 -11.40 -17.11
CA SER A 642 22.22 -11.36 -17.44
C SER A 642 23.08 -11.94 -16.31
N ALA A 643 24.38 -12.17 -16.60
CA ALA A 643 25.36 -12.55 -15.58
C ALA A 643 25.58 -11.46 -14.51
N ASP A 644 25.20 -10.21 -14.82
CA ASP A 644 25.18 -9.06 -13.90
C ASP A 644 23.83 -8.96 -13.14
N GLY A 645 22.96 -9.98 -13.25
CA GLY A 645 21.67 -10.07 -12.56
C GLY A 645 20.52 -9.29 -13.20
N VAL A 646 20.79 -8.46 -14.21
CA VAL A 646 19.81 -7.58 -14.86
C VAL A 646 18.82 -8.38 -15.70
N LEU A 647 17.52 -8.21 -15.44
CA LEU A 647 16.43 -8.76 -16.22
C LEU A 647 16.08 -7.82 -17.39
N SER A 648 16.19 -8.34 -18.61
CA SER A 648 15.79 -7.68 -19.86
C SER A 648 14.42 -8.17 -20.33
N LEU A 649 13.46 -7.25 -20.53
CA LEU A 649 12.18 -7.51 -21.19
C LEU A 649 12.07 -6.67 -22.47
N GLY A 650 11.88 -7.28 -23.63
CA GLY A 650 11.68 -6.56 -24.89
C GLY A 650 10.23 -6.09 -25.07
N PHE A 651 10.02 -4.90 -25.62
CA PHE A 651 8.70 -4.37 -25.97
C PHE A 651 8.75 -3.60 -27.32
N PRO A 652 7.60 -3.30 -27.96
CA PRO A 652 7.57 -2.52 -29.20
C PRO A 652 8.19 -1.12 -29.04
N GLY A 653 9.45 -0.98 -29.49
CA GLY A 653 10.23 0.27 -29.43
C GLY A 653 11.40 0.28 -28.43
N GLY A 654 11.62 -0.76 -27.62
CA GLY A 654 12.73 -0.78 -26.66
C GLY A 654 12.83 -2.04 -25.79
N LYS A 655 13.62 -1.92 -24.72
CA LYS A 655 13.80 -2.92 -23.67
C LYS A 655 13.58 -2.27 -22.30
N LEU A 656 12.88 -2.95 -21.40
CA LEU A 656 12.93 -2.65 -19.98
C LEU A 656 14.19 -3.30 -19.40
N GLN A 657 14.95 -2.57 -18.60
CA GLN A 657 16.14 -3.05 -17.89
C GLN A 657 15.90 -2.94 -16.39
N ALA A 658 15.78 -4.07 -15.71
CA ALA A 658 15.38 -4.14 -14.32
C ALA A 658 16.33 -5.01 -13.49
N LEU A 659 16.88 -4.48 -12.40
CA LEU A 659 17.66 -5.23 -11.43
C LEU A 659 16.71 -5.80 -10.38
N PRO A 660 16.49 -7.12 -10.30
CA PRO A 660 15.77 -7.69 -9.17
C PRO A 660 16.63 -7.52 -7.91
N TYR A 661 16.02 -7.17 -6.78
CA TYR A 661 16.75 -6.94 -5.53
C TYR A 661 16.01 -7.43 -4.30
N GLY A 662 16.79 -7.85 -3.30
CA GLY A 662 16.27 -8.37 -2.04
C GLY A 662 15.51 -9.70 -2.18
N ASP A 663 14.72 -10.01 -1.16
CA ASP A 663 14.03 -11.29 -1.02
C ASP A 663 12.82 -11.42 -1.98
N ILE A 664 12.71 -12.56 -2.68
CA ILE A 664 11.47 -13.00 -3.33
C ILE A 664 10.59 -13.65 -2.28
N THR A 665 9.32 -13.23 -2.19
CA THR A 665 8.37 -13.74 -1.19
C THR A 665 7.08 -14.19 -1.83
N VAL A 666 6.50 -15.30 -1.37
CA VAL A 666 5.08 -15.61 -1.60
C VAL A 666 4.27 -14.97 -0.47
N ASP A 667 3.41 -14.00 -0.81
CA ASP A 667 2.39 -13.38 0.04
C ASP A 667 1.08 -13.33 -0.75
N THR A 668 0.07 -14.06 -0.27
CA THR A 668 -1.24 -14.16 -0.94
C THR A 668 -2.30 -13.18 -0.43
N SER A 669 -1.91 -12.25 0.44
CA SER A 669 -2.68 -11.03 0.71
C SER A 669 -2.41 -9.94 -0.35
N ARG A 670 -1.27 -10.00 -1.05
CA ARG A 670 -0.90 -9.05 -2.09
C ARG A 670 -1.70 -9.31 -3.38
N PRO A 671 -2.49 -8.34 -3.88
CA PRO A 671 -3.21 -8.49 -5.15
C PRO A 671 -2.25 -8.47 -6.34
N ASP A 672 -2.61 -9.17 -7.41
CA ASP A 672 -1.88 -9.16 -8.69
C ASP A 672 -1.72 -7.74 -9.25
N GLY A 673 -0.52 -7.42 -9.75
CA GLY A 673 -0.21 -6.17 -10.44
C GLY A 673 1.18 -5.64 -10.11
N VAL A 674 1.40 -4.36 -10.42
CA VAL A 674 2.67 -3.65 -10.20
C VAL A 674 2.42 -2.40 -9.35
N THR A 675 3.21 -2.21 -8.29
CA THR A 675 3.22 -1.01 -7.45
C THR A 675 4.57 -0.31 -7.61
N ILE A 676 4.56 0.99 -7.91
CA ILE A 676 5.78 1.81 -7.86
C ILE A 676 5.90 2.45 -6.48
N THR A 677 7.07 2.31 -5.86
CA THR A 677 7.40 2.89 -4.55
C THR A 677 7.84 4.35 -4.68
N ALA A 678 7.80 5.08 -3.55
CA ALA A 678 8.25 6.47 -3.48
C ALA A 678 9.74 6.70 -3.80
N SER A 679 10.55 5.65 -3.98
CA SER A 679 11.95 5.72 -4.44
C SER A 679 12.10 5.34 -5.92
N ASN A 680 11.01 5.27 -6.70
CA ASN A 680 10.99 4.73 -8.08
C ASN A 680 11.62 3.32 -8.18
N ARG A 681 11.13 2.40 -7.35
CA ARG A 681 11.36 0.95 -7.44
C ARG A 681 10.01 0.26 -7.68
N ALA A 682 9.97 -0.80 -8.48
CA ALA A 682 8.75 -1.55 -8.74
C ALA A 682 8.66 -2.77 -7.82
N GLU A 683 7.53 -2.99 -7.16
CA GLU A 683 7.15 -4.27 -6.58
C GLU A 683 6.10 -4.91 -7.48
N VAL A 684 6.35 -6.14 -7.92
CA VAL A 684 5.45 -6.90 -8.80
C VAL A 684 4.90 -8.08 -8.03
N ALA A 685 3.57 -8.21 -8.03
CA ALA A 685 2.85 -9.35 -7.51
C ALA A 685 2.18 -10.13 -8.65
N LYS A 686 2.27 -11.46 -8.62
CA LYS A 686 1.51 -12.35 -9.51
C LYS A 686 1.26 -13.71 -8.85
N SER A 687 -0.01 -14.11 -8.73
CA SER A 687 -0.43 -15.34 -8.03
C SER A 687 0.13 -15.42 -6.60
N GLY A 688 0.24 -14.25 -5.94
CA GLY A 688 0.88 -14.08 -4.63
C GLY A 688 2.40 -14.24 -4.61
N VAL A 689 3.09 -14.49 -5.73
CA VAL A 689 4.56 -14.35 -5.79
C VAL A 689 4.89 -12.87 -5.93
N VAL A 690 5.73 -12.35 -5.05
CA VAL A 690 6.13 -10.94 -4.96
C VAL A 690 7.64 -10.82 -5.14
N ALA A 691 8.08 -9.95 -6.06
CA ALA A 691 9.49 -9.60 -6.26
C ALA A 691 9.66 -8.09 -6.46
N ARG A 692 10.85 -7.58 -6.16
CA ARG A 692 11.17 -6.15 -6.22
C ARG A 692 12.25 -5.88 -7.25
N PHE A 693 12.12 -4.75 -7.93
CA PHE A 693 12.94 -4.34 -9.06
C PHE A 693 13.36 -2.88 -8.94
N ALA A 694 14.60 -2.60 -9.29
CA ALA A 694 15.12 -1.27 -9.57
C ALA A 694 15.34 -1.12 -11.08
N PRO A 695 15.38 0.10 -11.65
CA PRO A 695 15.90 0.27 -13.00
C PRO A 695 17.40 -0.07 -13.03
N ALA A 696 17.89 -0.61 -14.15
CA ALA A 696 19.26 -1.12 -14.27
C ALA A 696 19.97 -0.65 -15.53
N VAL A 697 21.31 -0.54 -15.48
CA VAL A 697 22.13 -0.43 -16.69
C VAL A 697 22.20 -1.82 -17.32
N GLY A 698 21.72 -1.97 -18.56
CA GLY A 698 21.51 -3.30 -19.19
C GLY A 698 22.77 -4.17 -19.34
N ASP A 699 23.94 -3.54 -19.46
CA ASP A 699 25.26 -4.17 -19.49
C ASP A 699 26.21 -3.30 -18.65
N ILE A 700 26.29 -3.60 -17.34
CA ILE A 700 27.05 -2.80 -16.37
C ILE A 700 28.53 -3.19 -16.35
N ALA A 701 28.86 -4.45 -16.66
CA ALA A 701 30.21 -4.88 -17.00
C ALA A 701 30.84 -3.98 -18.09
N ARG A 702 30.16 -3.78 -19.22
CA ARG A 702 30.64 -2.95 -20.32
C ARG A 702 30.58 -1.45 -20.02
N PHE A 703 29.63 -1.01 -19.21
CA PHE A 703 29.56 0.36 -18.70
C PHE A 703 30.81 0.74 -17.90
N ALA A 704 31.20 -0.12 -16.94
CA ALA A 704 32.42 0.04 -16.16
C ALA A 704 33.68 -0.03 -17.06
N ALA A 705 33.75 -0.97 -18.00
CA ALA A 705 34.84 -1.05 -18.96
C ALA A 705 34.92 0.17 -19.90
N GLY A 706 33.79 0.82 -20.19
CA GLY A 706 33.71 2.08 -20.93
C GLY A 706 34.30 3.25 -20.15
N LEU A 707 33.98 3.36 -18.86
CA LEU A 707 34.55 4.38 -17.96
C LEU A 707 36.04 4.16 -17.69
N ALA A 708 36.48 2.91 -17.51
CA ALA A 708 37.88 2.56 -17.28
C ALA A 708 38.82 2.99 -18.43
N LYS A 709 38.32 3.04 -19.68
CA LYS A 709 39.05 3.57 -20.86
C LYS A 709 39.23 5.10 -20.82
N LEU A 710 38.34 5.81 -20.13
CA LEU A 710 38.34 7.26 -19.99
C LEU A 710 39.07 7.72 -18.71
N ASP A 711 39.07 6.87 -17.69
CA ASP A 711 39.81 7.05 -16.46
C ASP A 711 40.20 5.70 -15.84
N LYS A 712 41.50 5.40 -15.77
CA LYS A 712 41.99 4.11 -15.24
C LYS A 712 41.65 3.87 -13.77
N ASP A 713 41.32 4.93 -13.03
CA ASP A 713 40.95 4.90 -11.62
C ASP A 713 39.43 5.03 -11.42
N ALA A 714 38.64 4.88 -12.49
CA ALA A 714 37.18 4.83 -12.41
C ALA A 714 36.72 3.60 -11.63
N LEU A 715 35.68 3.80 -10.82
CA LEU A 715 34.99 2.72 -10.12
C LEU A 715 33.49 2.91 -10.29
N VAL A 716 32.80 1.85 -10.70
CA VAL A 716 31.35 1.77 -10.76
C VAL A 716 30.89 0.93 -9.60
N SER A 717 30.21 1.53 -8.62
CA SER A 717 29.63 0.80 -7.50
C SER A 717 28.11 0.63 -7.72
N LEU A 718 27.65 -0.60 -7.94
CA LEU A 718 26.22 -0.93 -8.06
C LEU A 718 25.64 -1.24 -6.68
N LEU A 719 24.63 -0.48 -6.27
CA LEU A 719 23.99 -0.61 -4.96
C LEU A 719 22.77 -1.54 -5.03
N GLU A 720 22.32 -2.04 -3.86
CA GLU A 720 21.19 -2.98 -3.75
C GLU A 720 19.90 -2.45 -4.37
N ASP A 721 19.68 -1.14 -4.36
CA ASP A 721 18.52 -0.50 -4.94
C ASP A 721 18.71 -0.10 -6.41
N GLY A 722 19.72 -0.63 -7.10
CA GLY A 722 20.01 -0.35 -8.52
C GLY A 722 20.59 1.04 -8.81
N MET A 723 20.83 1.88 -7.80
CA MET A 723 21.64 3.09 -8.01
C MET A 723 23.09 2.74 -8.34
N VAL A 724 23.70 3.57 -9.17
CA VAL A 724 25.06 3.41 -9.67
C VAL A 724 25.90 4.61 -9.20
N HIS A 725 26.77 4.38 -8.22
CA HIS A 725 27.76 5.38 -7.80
C HIS A 725 28.97 5.29 -8.72
N VAL A 726 29.10 6.23 -9.66
CA VAL A 726 30.23 6.31 -10.57
C VAL A 726 31.31 7.21 -9.96
N ARG A 727 32.44 6.64 -9.54
CA ARG A 727 33.65 7.41 -9.25
C ARG A 727 34.42 7.65 -10.55
N PHE A 728 34.66 8.92 -10.89
CA PHE A 728 35.34 9.33 -12.11
C PHE A 728 36.17 10.60 -11.87
N LYS A 729 37.45 10.58 -12.25
CA LYS A 729 38.46 11.64 -11.97
C LYS A 729 38.46 12.07 -10.50
N GLY A 730 38.33 11.09 -9.61
CA GLY A 730 38.31 11.26 -8.15
C GLY A 730 36.97 11.67 -7.53
N VAL A 731 36.00 12.14 -8.32
CA VAL A 731 34.66 12.60 -7.87
C VAL A 731 33.63 11.47 -8.02
N THR A 732 32.71 11.31 -7.07
CA THR A 732 31.60 10.34 -7.15
C THR A 732 30.32 11.01 -7.65
N TYR A 733 29.64 10.38 -8.61
CA TYR A 733 28.40 10.82 -9.23
C TYR A 733 27.30 9.77 -8.93
N PRO A 734 26.25 10.09 -8.18
CA PRO A 734 25.14 9.18 -7.91
C PRO A 734 24.15 9.25 -9.08
N LEU A 735 24.02 8.13 -9.80
CA LEU A 735 23.21 8.02 -11.01
C LEU A 735 22.18 6.89 -10.87
N GLN A 736 20.97 7.12 -11.37
CA GLN A 736 19.98 6.07 -11.58
C GLN A 736 19.68 5.94 -13.08
N PRO A 737 19.76 4.75 -13.68
CA PRO A 737 19.36 4.55 -15.07
C PRO A 737 17.85 4.72 -15.25
N ALA A 738 17.43 5.08 -16.46
CA ALA A 738 16.05 4.96 -16.90
C ALA A 738 15.62 3.48 -16.92
N TRP A 739 14.38 3.19 -16.56
CA TRP A 739 13.76 1.87 -16.70
C TRP A 739 13.82 1.31 -18.13
N THR A 740 13.82 2.20 -19.12
CA THR A 740 13.79 1.85 -20.54
C THR A 740 15.12 2.18 -21.22
N ALA A 741 15.56 1.24 -22.06
CA ALA A 741 16.57 1.46 -23.09
C ALA A 741 15.89 1.44 -24.46
N THR A 742 16.06 2.50 -25.25
CA THR A 742 15.48 2.61 -26.61
C THR A 742 16.44 2.06 -27.64
N ALA A 743 15.97 1.80 -28.86
CA ALA A 743 16.84 1.54 -29.99
C ALA A 743 17.82 2.72 -30.22
N ASP A 744 19.05 2.39 -30.59
CA ASP A 744 20.09 3.32 -31.01
C ASP A 744 20.32 3.15 -32.53
N GLN A 745 20.08 4.21 -33.30
CA GLN A 745 20.24 4.21 -34.76
C GLN A 745 21.71 4.41 -35.20
N ASP A 746 22.57 4.92 -34.32
CA ASP A 746 23.96 5.28 -34.61
C ASP A 746 24.93 4.11 -34.38
N GLY A 747 24.50 3.06 -33.67
CA GLY A 747 25.28 1.86 -33.35
C GLY A 747 26.50 2.08 -32.44
N GLN A 748 26.71 3.30 -31.92
CA GLN A 748 27.93 3.65 -31.18
C GLN A 748 27.93 3.14 -29.73
N SER A 749 29.13 3.02 -29.16
CA SER A 749 29.32 2.64 -27.75
C SER A 749 29.97 3.78 -26.95
N GLY A 750 29.41 4.12 -25.79
CA GLY A 750 30.03 5.05 -24.84
C GLY A 750 29.05 6.03 -24.21
N PHE A 751 29.56 7.20 -23.86
CA PHE A 751 28.85 8.24 -23.11
C PHE A 751 28.63 9.49 -23.95
N SER A 752 27.37 9.88 -24.11
CA SER A 752 26.94 11.13 -24.73
C SER A 752 26.14 11.99 -23.75
N VAL A 753 25.85 13.22 -24.14
CA VAL A 753 24.87 14.08 -23.48
C VAL A 753 23.83 14.44 -24.54
N ASP A 754 22.54 14.35 -24.21
CA ASP A 754 21.45 14.68 -25.14
C ASP A 754 21.02 16.15 -25.06
N GLU A 755 20.05 16.53 -25.88
CA GLU A 755 19.57 17.91 -26.06
C GLU A 755 18.95 18.52 -24.79
N PRO A 756 18.20 17.80 -23.94
CA PRO A 756 17.88 18.24 -22.58
C PRO A 756 19.09 18.44 -21.66
N GLY A 757 20.25 17.86 -21.99
CA GLY A 757 21.48 17.92 -21.20
C GLY A 757 21.65 16.76 -20.21
N MET A 758 21.02 15.61 -20.45
CA MET A 758 21.09 14.43 -19.59
C MET A 758 22.22 13.49 -20.03
N ILE A 759 22.74 12.70 -19.08
CA ILE A 759 23.81 11.74 -19.38
C ILE A 759 23.17 10.54 -20.08
N VAL A 760 23.78 10.10 -21.19
CA VAL A 760 23.28 8.99 -22.00
C VAL A 760 24.37 7.95 -22.16
N TYR A 761 24.09 6.71 -21.77
CA TYR A 761 24.90 5.54 -22.10
C TYR A 761 24.37 4.88 -23.38
N ARG A 762 25.27 4.50 -24.26
CA ARG A 762 25.01 3.70 -25.45
C ARG A 762 25.87 2.45 -25.36
N ASP A 763 25.26 1.26 -25.38
CA ASP A 763 26.01 0.02 -25.17
C ASP A 763 26.75 -0.46 -26.44
N GLY A 764 26.44 0.08 -27.63
CA GLY A 764 27.01 -0.40 -28.89
C GLY A 764 26.56 -1.82 -29.27
N THR A 765 25.43 -2.27 -28.73
CA THR A 765 24.62 -3.40 -29.22
C THR A 765 23.28 -2.91 -29.81
N GLY A 766 23.17 -1.60 -30.04
CA GLY A 766 21.96 -0.95 -30.54
C GLY A 766 20.98 -0.47 -29.47
N ASN A 767 21.39 -0.34 -28.19
CA ASN A 767 20.52 0.25 -27.15
C ASN A 767 21.12 1.55 -26.55
N ARG A 768 20.24 2.53 -26.34
CA ARG A 768 20.51 3.85 -25.73
C ARG A 768 19.71 3.97 -24.43
N GLN A 769 20.34 4.41 -23.35
CA GLN A 769 19.73 4.55 -22.03
C GLN A 769 20.12 5.87 -21.36
N VAL A 770 19.14 6.57 -20.77
CA VAL A 770 19.37 7.81 -20.01
C VAL A 770 19.80 7.47 -18.58
N LEU A 771 20.69 8.29 -18.00
CA LEU A 771 21.12 8.22 -16.60
C LEU A 771 20.76 9.54 -15.92
N TYR A 772 19.88 9.45 -14.92
CA TYR A 772 19.44 10.58 -14.12
C TYR A 772 20.39 10.78 -12.94
N PRO A 773 20.87 12.02 -12.67
CA PRO A 773 21.47 12.35 -11.38
C PRO A 773 20.40 12.26 -10.29
N VAL A 774 20.69 11.56 -9.18
CA VAL A 774 19.71 11.27 -8.13
C VAL A 774 20.22 11.63 -6.73
N PHE A 775 19.31 11.74 -5.78
CA PHE A 775 19.65 11.74 -4.35
C PHE A 775 20.25 10.38 -3.96
N ALA A 776 21.51 10.39 -3.51
CA ALA A 776 22.24 9.18 -3.11
C ALA A 776 21.66 8.52 -1.85
N ASP A 777 20.87 9.25 -1.06
CA ASP A 777 20.18 8.73 0.12
C ASP A 777 18.85 9.48 0.36
N LEU A 778 17.87 9.20 -0.52
CA LEU A 778 16.54 9.82 -0.46
C LEU A 778 15.80 9.50 0.85
N LEU A 779 16.06 8.32 1.44
CA LEU A 779 15.47 7.92 2.72
C LEU A 779 16.07 8.70 3.89
N ARG A 780 17.38 8.95 3.91
CA ARG A 780 18.00 9.85 4.90
C ARG A 780 17.52 11.29 4.74
N LEU A 781 17.35 11.77 3.50
CA LEU A 781 16.75 13.09 3.24
C LEU A 781 15.35 13.18 3.87
N ALA A 782 14.47 12.21 3.59
CA ALA A 782 13.14 12.14 4.18
C ALA A 782 13.18 12.07 5.72
N ALA A 783 14.03 11.22 6.30
CA ALA A 783 14.16 11.07 7.75
C ALA A 783 14.68 12.34 8.45
N VAL A 784 15.65 13.04 7.85
CA VAL A 784 16.21 14.30 8.38
C VAL A 784 15.18 15.42 8.31
N PHE A 785 14.41 15.51 7.22
CA PHE A 785 13.34 16.51 7.11
C PHE A 785 12.15 16.17 8.01
N LYS A 786 11.87 14.89 8.29
CA LYS A 786 10.79 14.47 9.21
C LYS A 786 11.08 14.79 10.68
N ALA A 787 12.33 15.13 11.01
CA ALA A 787 12.70 15.73 12.30
C ALA A 787 12.47 17.25 12.36
N LEU A 788 12.10 17.90 11.25
CA LEU A 788 11.76 19.32 11.17
C LEU A 788 10.24 19.53 11.06
N ASP A 789 9.55 18.69 10.30
CA ASP A 789 8.09 18.66 10.14
C ASP A 789 7.64 17.19 10.11
N ALA A 790 6.80 16.78 11.06
CA ALA A 790 6.35 15.39 11.18
C ALA A 790 5.45 14.96 10.01
N ASP A 791 4.77 15.90 9.36
CA ASP A 791 3.87 15.66 8.24
C ASP A 791 4.57 15.72 6.87
N VAL A 792 5.89 15.94 6.85
CA VAL A 792 6.66 15.97 5.60
C VAL A 792 6.57 14.62 4.86
N SER A 793 6.42 14.71 3.54
CA SER A 793 6.57 13.58 2.62
C SER A 793 7.55 13.95 1.52
N ILE A 794 8.40 13.00 1.11
CA ILE A 794 9.36 13.15 0.02
C ILE A 794 9.30 11.90 -0.87
N THR A 795 9.12 12.11 -2.17
CA THR A 795 8.89 11.08 -3.19
C THR A 795 9.74 11.37 -4.43
N GLY A 796 10.54 10.40 -4.87
CA GLY A 796 11.35 10.50 -6.10
C GLY A 796 10.48 10.39 -7.35
N ASN A 797 10.64 11.35 -8.27
CA ASN A 797 9.81 11.50 -9.48
C ASN A 797 10.28 10.61 -10.66
N GLY A 798 11.38 9.89 -10.48
CA GLY A 798 11.92 8.95 -11.47
C GLY A 798 12.76 9.56 -12.60
N ASP A 799 12.69 10.87 -12.80
CA ASP A 799 13.62 11.69 -13.59
C ASP A 799 14.87 12.14 -12.78
N GLY A 800 14.98 11.65 -11.55
CA GLY A 800 16.03 11.96 -10.58
C GLY A 800 15.75 13.17 -9.68
N THR A 801 14.70 13.94 -9.95
CA THR A 801 14.16 14.90 -8.98
C THR A 801 13.32 14.19 -7.92
N ALA A 802 13.00 14.89 -6.82
CA ALA A 802 12.05 14.42 -5.83
C ALA A 802 11.05 15.53 -5.47
N THR A 803 9.77 15.18 -5.43
CA THR A 803 8.72 16.03 -4.89
C THR A 803 8.74 15.96 -3.37
N ALA A 804 8.67 17.12 -2.69
CA ALA A 804 8.61 17.21 -1.24
C ALA A 804 7.44 18.10 -0.79
N THR A 805 6.56 17.58 0.04
CA THR A 805 5.46 18.35 0.66
C THR A 805 5.83 18.67 2.10
N PHE A 806 5.89 19.96 2.45
CA PHE A 806 6.33 20.50 3.74
C PHE A 806 5.44 21.69 4.13
N LEU A 807 4.92 21.72 5.37
CA LEU A 807 3.99 22.76 5.85
C LEU A 807 2.81 23.04 4.88
N GLY A 808 2.25 21.99 4.27
CA GLY A 808 1.14 22.09 3.31
C GLY A 808 1.49 22.70 1.95
N ARG A 809 2.79 22.80 1.59
CA ARG A 809 3.27 23.26 0.29
C ARG A 809 4.15 22.21 -0.38
N THR A 810 4.02 22.10 -1.70
CA THR A 810 4.77 21.13 -2.52
C THR A 810 5.93 21.82 -3.24
N TYR A 811 7.09 21.18 -3.23
CA TYR A 811 8.35 21.67 -3.80
C TYR A 811 9.01 20.60 -4.68
N THR A 812 9.74 21.00 -5.71
CA THR A 812 10.59 20.10 -6.51
C THR A 812 12.05 20.21 -6.07
N LEU A 813 12.57 19.15 -5.47
CA LEU A 813 13.97 19.02 -5.07
C LEU A 813 14.81 18.47 -6.23
N VAL A 814 15.83 19.22 -6.65
CA VAL A 814 16.72 18.88 -7.78
C VAL A 814 18.14 18.64 -7.26
N PRO A 815 18.65 17.39 -7.27
CA PRO A 815 19.96 17.08 -6.71
C PRO A 815 21.12 17.55 -7.57
N ASP A 816 22.23 17.95 -6.93
CA ASP A 816 23.51 18.12 -7.61
C ASP A 816 24.06 16.76 -8.02
N CYS A 817 24.59 16.67 -9.23
CA CYS A 817 25.05 15.41 -9.83
C CYS A 817 26.33 14.81 -9.23
N ARG A 818 26.88 15.39 -8.16
CA ARG A 818 28.13 14.95 -7.52
C ARG A 818 27.98 14.88 -6.00
N LEU A 819 28.67 13.91 -5.42
CA LEU A 819 28.95 13.88 -3.98
C LEU A 819 30.20 14.72 -3.67
N SER A 820 30.23 15.22 -2.44
CA SER A 820 31.24 16.12 -1.91
C SER A 820 31.57 15.77 -0.45
N THR A 821 32.62 16.39 0.09
CA THR A 821 32.96 16.29 1.52
C THR A 821 32.34 17.44 2.31
N ALA A 822 31.98 17.19 3.56
CA ALA A 822 31.50 18.25 4.45
C ALA A 822 32.62 19.30 4.69
N PRO A 823 32.34 20.61 4.55
CA PRO A 823 33.24 21.65 5.03
C PRO A 823 33.53 21.48 6.52
N SER A 824 34.72 21.85 6.97
CA SER A 824 35.14 21.69 8.37
C SER A 824 34.18 22.35 9.37
N GLY A 825 33.64 23.53 9.06
CA GLY A 825 32.63 24.24 9.85
C GLY A 825 31.22 23.63 9.85
N GLN A 826 30.98 22.55 9.08
CA GLN A 826 29.73 21.78 9.04
C GLN A 826 29.93 20.30 9.45
N ALA A 827 31.09 19.97 10.03
CA ALA A 827 31.34 18.65 10.62
C ALA A 827 30.29 18.35 11.71
N GLY A 828 29.73 17.13 11.70
CA GLY A 828 28.70 16.69 12.64
C GLY A 828 27.26 17.13 12.34
N LYS A 829 27.01 18.03 11.36
CA LYS A 829 25.64 18.38 10.96
C LYS A 829 25.08 17.43 9.90
N ASP A 830 23.80 17.08 10.02
CA ASP A 830 23.07 16.28 9.03
C ASP A 830 22.65 17.09 7.79
N TRP A 831 22.33 18.38 7.95
CA TRP A 831 22.02 19.27 6.83
C TRP A 831 22.42 20.73 7.14
N TRP A 832 22.52 21.55 6.09
CA TRP A 832 22.63 23.01 6.18
C TRP A 832 22.22 23.68 4.87
N GLN A 833 21.97 25.00 4.89
CA GLN A 833 21.88 25.81 3.67
C GLN A 833 23.23 26.46 3.36
N GLY A 834 23.65 26.43 2.09
CA GLY A 834 24.84 27.10 1.59
C GLY A 834 24.61 28.59 1.30
N THR A 835 25.70 29.35 1.19
CA THR A 835 25.66 30.78 0.81
C THR A 835 25.23 31.02 -0.64
N ASP A 836 25.16 29.96 -1.45
CA ASP A 836 24.58 29.92 -2.79
C ASP A 836 23.07 29.62 -2.80
N GLY A 837 22.45 29.53 -1.62
CA GLY A 837 21.02 29.26 -1.45
C GLY A 837 20.64 27.77 -1.53
N LYS A 838 21.54 26.89 -1.98
CA LYS A 838 21.31 25.44 -2.03
C LYS A 838 21.20 24.85 -0.63
N VAL A 839 20.47 23.75 -0.52
CA VAL A 839 20.45 22.91 0.69
C VAL A 839 21.43 21.76 0.50
N PHE A 840 22.13 21.37 1.55
CA PHE A 840 23.08 20.26 1.57
C PHE A 840 22.63 19.22 2.59
N ILE A 841 22.64 17.95 2.21
CA ILE A 841 22.30 16.79 3.04
C ILE A 841 23.55 15.90 3.23
N ARG A 842 23.72 15.34 4.42
CA ARG A 842 24.67 14.27 4.73
C ARG A 842 23.98 12.92 4.56
N ASN A 843 24.51 12.11 3.65
CA ASN A 843 24.05 10.75 3.38
C ASN A 843 24.54 9.78 4.48
N GLY A 844 23.97 8.58 4.57
CA GLY A 844 24.36 7.56 5.56
C GLY A 844 25.83 7.13 5.52
N ASP A 845 26.49 7.24 4.36
CA ASP A 845 27.93 6.97 4.19
C ASP A 845 28.84 8.14 4.64
N GLY A 846 28.26 9.24 5.11
CA GLY A 846 28.96 10.46 5.52
C GLY A 846 29.35 11.40 4.36
N SER A 847 29.06 11.04 3.12
CA SER A 847 29.18 11.94 1.96
C SER A 847 28.12 13.04 2.00
N VAL A 848 28.33 14.10 1.22
CA VAL A 848 27.46 15.28 1.19
C VAL A 848 26.98 15.54 -0.22
N GLN A 849 25.68 15.74 -0.39
CA GLN A 849 25.06 16.14 -1.64
C GLN A 849 24.35 17.49 -1.50
N GLY A 850 24.58 18.39 -2.44
CA GLY A 850 23.81 19.63 -2.58
C GLY A 850 22.52 19.38 -3.37
N PHE A 851 21.51 20.20 -3.17
CA PHE A 851 20.31 20.24 -4.01
C PHE A 851 19.68 21.63 -4.04
N SER A 852 18.92 21.89 -5.09
CA SER A 852 18.10 23.10 -5.24
C SER A 852 16.65 22.76 -4.89
N VAL A 853 15.98 23.65 -4.15
CA VAL A 853 14.52 23.64 -3.97
C VAL A 853 13.91 24.52 -5.06
N ARG A 854 12.75 24.12 -5.61
CA ARG A 854 11.96 24.86 -6.60
C ARG A 854 10.49 24.81 -6.24
#